data_AF-A0A9W8LF93-F1
#
_entry.id   AF-A0A9W8LF93-F1
#
_cell.length_a   1.000
_cell.length_b   1.000
_cell.length_c   1.000
_cell.angle_alpha   90.00
_cell.angle_beta   90.00
_cell.angle_gamma   90.00
#
_symmetry.space_group_name_H-M   'P 1'
#
loop_
_entity.id
_entity.type
_entity.pdbx_description
1 polymer ?
#
loop_
_entity_poly.entity_id
_entity_poly.type
_entity_poly.pdbx_seq_one_letter_code
_entity_poly.pdbx_strand_id
1 'polypeptide(L)'
;QQQQQQQQQQQQQQQDTAAEAAAEAAAAPGGVAADPTVWSAEYGLERVKADRARRRRADAWLDTVHVAALTTASDMHGRTALHYAAQRAGDVAWLRRMHLADVDALRRAGGVSRQPTLAARDVCGDSALTLAARAGNGEAMRFIVEDSGVDAAAGSLADAAAAAFVAGRGGEAEAVVRRLAAFPDKAAEVMRMAAFYGLDALFGAVAAALKAAGPRAQMNAEVALDQSARAAGGATLVHLAALGGRADTTRTVLEHGVQRARAFGAHTRDAAGLTALDIANYFGFRACGDELLEFSAKRDPLEYAGLHAEHPALRAPPPPAAVPPPAAIGAAAPPGAAAVLVTLGASDVRRGAREPPLALRDEALAAVLAAAGLSRATPLLLRVAAGAGAGAACLLADVDGLLGAAGPAANEWQAPLVLHTARPDQVVLQLELVVLADHVLAPHAAPRVVARGAVALPLPLPPAEAGLPAPLGAAGASVLRAVLQAPATGAAVGEATVEAVVATAYAGRTAGHADGHARAWARAGRTLVYGHRGSGMNCPPEQRPGRLQLGENTALSMLHAARDGVAAVEFDVQLTRDLVPVVYHDWIVAETRLETPVSSLALAQFRALNPRNCAPRASRSCSDLAAPPAPPILANSAATVQAPFATLHELFGALPAATGFDIEVKYPMPDEADAVAMSTSFEINLFVDRILDVVYAAAASRPIVFTSFHPDICLLLAHKTRGDFPVMLLTDAGMSAMADRRCNSVDVAVRLCRWAGLAGVVSHVGPIAQSPRVAALVRRHGLALATYGDLNNLPEHVQLQQAYGVDVVIADDVRGALAAVAAAE
;
A
#
# COMPACT_ATOMS: atom_id res chain seq x y z
N GLN A 1 -4.93 37.51 -30.49
CA GLN A 1 -4.25 37.61 -31.80
C GLN A 1 -2.94 38.39 -31.74
N GLN A 2 -2.90 39.65 -31.27
CA GLN A 2 -1.62 40.39 -31.15
C GLN A 2 -0.58 39.72 -30.22
N GLN A 3 -0.99 39.15 -29.09
CA GLN A 3 -0.08 38.36 -28.23
C GLN A 3 0.46 37.09 -28.89
N GLN A 4 -0.32 36.46 -29.78
CA GLN A 4 0.11 35.29 -30.54
C GLN A 4 1.14 35.68 -31.62
N GLN A 5 0.95 36.85 -32.26
CA GLN A 5 1.95 37.40 -33.18
C GLN A 5 3.25 37.78 -32.48
N GLN A 6 3.19 38.32 -31.26
CA GLN A 6 4.40 38.62 -30.48
C GLN A 6 5.15 37.36 -30.05
N GLN A 7 4.44 36.29 -29.65
CA GLN A 7 5.09 35.01 -29.32
C GLN A 7 5.74 34.35 -30.55
N GLN A 8 5.10 34.42 -31.72
CA GLN A 8 5.69 33.89 -32.96
C GLN A 8 6.92 34.70 -33.39
N GLN A 9 6.90 36.03 -33.24
CA GLN A 9 8.08 36.86 -33.52
C GLN A 9 9.24 36.56 -32.57
N GLN A 10 8.98 36.35 -31.27
CA GLN A 10 10.03 35.97 -30.31
C GLN A 10 10.63 34.59 -30.60
N GLN A 11 9.81 33.61 -30.99
CA GLN A 11 10.31 32.30 -31.38
C GLN A 11 11.16 32.35 -32.66
N GLN A 12 10.76 33.14 -33.65
CA GLN A 12 11.56 33.31 -34.88
C GLN A 12 12.91 33.95 -34.58
N GLN A 13 12.93 34.99 -33.72
CA GLN A 13 14.15 35.71 -33.36
C GLN A 13 15.14 34.84 -32.56
N GLN A 14 14.65 33.90 -31.75
CA GLN A 14 15.47 32.89 -31.05
C GLN A 14 16.03 31.82 -32.00
N GLN A 15 15.29 31.47 -33.06
CA GLN A 15 15.76 30.52 -34.07
C GLN A 15 16.84 31.13 -34.97
N ASP A 16 16.68 32.41 -35.34
CA ASP A 16 17.64 33.11 -36.19
C ASP A 16 18.98 33.36 -35.46
N THR A 17 18.95 33.67 -34.15
CA THR A 17 20.17 33.82 -33.32
C THR A 17 20.92 32.51 -33.11
N ALA A 18 20.20 31.38 -33.01
CA ALA A 18 20.82 30.06 -32.92
C ALA A 18 21.47 29.65 -34.25
N ALA A 19 20.90 30.07 -35.39
CA ALA A 19 21.45 29.81 -36.72
C ALA A 19 22.71 30.64 -37.01
N GLU A 20 22.76 31.92 -36.58
CA GLU A 20 23.96 32.76 -36.69
C GLU A 20 25.13 32.24 -35.85
N ALA A 21 24.87 31.80 -34.61
CA ALA A 21 25.90 31.21 -33.75
C ALA A 21 26.49 29.91 -34.32
N ALA A 22 25.67 29.12 -35.03
CA ALA A 22 26.12 27.91 -35.71
C ALA A 22 26.95 28.22 -36.97
N ALA A 23 26.70 29.35 -37.64
CA ALA A 23 27.45 29.78 -38.81
C ALA A 23 28.83 30.37 -38.44
N GLU A 24 28.94 31.10 -37.33
CA GLU A 24 30.23 31.61 -36.82
C GLU A 24 31.18 30.47 -36.38
N ALA A 25 30.65 29.40 -35.80
CA ALA A 25 31.44 28.23 -35.39
C ALA A 25 32.05 27.45 -36.57
N ALA A 26 31.49 27.60 -37.78
CA ALA A 26 31.94 26.88 -38.97
C ALA A 26 33.04 27.61 -39.77
N ALA A 27 33.38 28.86 -39.42
CA ALA A 27 34.25 29.72 -40.23
C ALA A 27 35.43 30.31 -39.43
N ALA A 28 36.40 29.49 -39.03
CA ALA A 28 37.72 29.98 -38.65
C ALA A 28 38.85 28.97 -38.98
N PRO A 29 39.82 29.31 -39.86
CA PRO A 29 40.95 28.46 -40.19
C PRO A 29 42.22 28.81 -39.38
N GLY A 30 42.85 27.77 -38.82
CA GLY A 30 44.32 27.62 -38.72
C GLY A 30 45.11 28.37 -37.63
N GLY A 31 45.69 27.60 -36.68
CA GLY A 31 47.12 27.71 -36.36
C GLY A 31 47.55 28.36 -35.04
N VAL A 32 47.59 27.59 -33.95
CA VAL A 32 48.70 27.63 -32.98
C VAL A 32 49.01 26.19 -32.60
N ALA A 33 50.25 25.76 -32.81
CA ALA A 33 50.73 24.42 -32.50
C ALA A 33 50.69 24.16 -30.99
N ALA A 34 49.79 23.29 -30.55
CA ALA A 34 49.77 22.74 -29.20
C ALA A 34 50.33 21.31 -29.24
N ASP A 35 51.27 21.07 -28.34
CA ASP A 35 52.02 19.84 -28.10
C ASP A 35 51.16 18.55 -28.21
N PRO A 36 51.55 17.54 -29.02
CA PRO A 36 50.79 16.29 -29.20
C PRO A 36 50.62 15.47 -27.92
N THR A 37 51.36 15.78 -26.86
CA THR A 37 51.27 15.10 -25.57
C THR A 37 50.12 15.59 -24.68
N VAL A 38 49.45 16.68 -25.05
CA VAL A 38 48.32 17.29 -24.32
C VAL A 38 46.98 17.04 -25.04
N TRP A 39 46.82 15.85 -25.63
CA TRP A 39 45.47 15.38 -25.98
C TRP A 39 44.78 15.01 -24.68
N SER A 40 43.87 15.88 -24.22
CA SER A 40 43.23 15.77 -22.92
C SER A 40 42.57 14.40 -22.75
N ALA A 41 42.71 13.86 -21.55
CA ALA A 41 41.92 12.77 -20.99
C ALA A 41 40.45 12.76 -21.46
N GLU A 42 39.83 13.94 -21.56
CA GLU A 42 38.48 14.17 -22.07
C GLU A 42 38.29 13.82 -23.56
N TYR A 43 39.21 14.21 -24.44
CA TYR A 43 39.11 13.88 -25.88
C TYR A 43 39.19 12.36 -26.10
N GLY A 44 40.08 11.69 -25.35
CA GLY A 44 40.17 10.22 -25.37
C GLY A 44 38.87 9.54 -24.92
N LEU A 45 38.23 10.07 -23.88
CA LEU A 45 36.97 9.55 -23.34
C LEU A 45 35.78 9.79 -24.28
N GLU A 46 35.68 10.98 -24.89
CA GLU A 46 34.65 11.33 -25.88
C GLU A 46 34.80 10.53 -27.18
N ARG A 47 36.03 10.22 -27.63
CA ARG A 47 36.24 9.36 -28.79
C ARG A 47 35.90 7.90 -28.51
N VAL A 48 36.16 7.40 -27.29
CA VAL A 48 35.68 6.09 -26.83
C VAL A 48 34.15 6.04 -26.80
N LYS A 49 33.48 7.13 -26.40
CA LYS A 49 32.01 7.29 -26.51
C LYS A 49 31.51 7.32 -27.97
N ALA A 50 32.28 7.89 -28.89
CA ALA A 50 31.92 7.98 -30.30
C ALA A 50 32.14 6.68 -31.09
N ASP A 51 33.26 5.98 -30.87
CA ASP A 51 33.55 4.68 -31.51
C ASP A 51 32.65 3.55 -30.94
N ARG A 52 32.18 3.71 -29.69
CA ARG A 52 31.07 2.95 -29.04
C ARG A 52 29.80 2.86 -29.89
N ALA A 53 29.55 3.84 -30.77
CA ALA A 53 28.36 3.86 -31.62
C ALA A 53 28.55 3.11 -32.95
N ARG A 54 29.79 2.81 -33.40
CA ARG A 54 30.07 2.43 -34.80
C ARG A 54 30.61 1.01 -35.04
N ARG A 55 30.70 0.15 -34.02
CA ARG A 55 31.15 -1.28 -34.14
C ARG A 55 32.50 -1.49 -34.89
N ARG A 56 33.42 -0.52 -34.93
CA ARG A 56 34.74 -0.71 -35.60
C ARG A 56 35.83 -1.06 -34.58
N ARG A 57 36.81 -1.86 -35.04
CA ARG A 57 37.91 -2.45 -34.26
C ARG A 57 38.68 -1.36 -33.48
N ALA A 58 38.43 -1.27 -32.17
CA ALA A 58 39.15 -0.42 -31.21
C ALA A 58 40.65 -0.76 -31.10
N ASP A 59 41.07 -1.91 -31.65
CA ASP A 59 42.43 -2.43 -31.57
C ASP A 59 43.48 -1.50 -32.21
N ALA A 60 43.20 -0.90 -33.37
CA ALA A 60 44.18 -0.09 -34.10
C ALA A 60 44.45 1.29 -33.48
N TRP A 61 43.54 1.80 -32.65
CA TRP A 61 43.72 3.08 -31.95
C TRP A 61 44.55 2.94 -30.68
N LEU A 62 44.46 1.80 -30.00
CA LEU A 62 45.24 1.52 -28.79
C LEU A 62 46.75 1.51 -29.04
N ASP A 63 47.15 1.11 -30.25
CA ASP A 63 48.55 1.15 -30.68
C ASP A 63 49.07 2.59 -30.87
N THR A 64 48.17 3.58 -30.93
CA THR A 64 48.50 4.99 -31.23
C THR A 64 48.35 5.96 -30.05
N VAL A 65 47.81 5.52 -28.91
CA VAL A 65 47.54 6.40 -27.75
C VAL A 65 48.36 5.98 -26.53
N HIS A 66 48.89 6.96 -25.80
CA HIS A 66 49.51 6.73 -24.49
C HIS A 66 48.46 6.22 -23.49
N VAL A 67 48.31 4.90 -23.42
CA VAL A 67 47.29 4.19 -22.61
C VAL A 67 47.35 4.59 -21.12
N ALA A 68 48.53 4.96 -20.63
CA ALA A 68 48.73 5.45 -19.25
C ALA A 68 47.97 6.76 -18.93
N ALA A 69 47.70 7.63 -19.90
CA ALA A 69 46.94 8.86 -19.65
C ALA A 69 45.42 8.59 -19.55
N LEU A 70 44.91 7.61 -20.32
CA LEU A 70 43.50 7.23 -20.38
C LEU A 70 43.00 6.51 -19.13
N THR A 71 43.86 5.74 -18.44
CA THR A 71 43.45 5.05 -17.21
C THR A 71 43.27 6.03 -16.05
N THR A 72 43.93 7.18 -16.10
CA THR A 72 43.86 8.21 -15.05
C THR A 72 42.77 9.26 -15.27
N ALA A 73 42.24 9.32 -16.48
CA ALA A 73 41.14 10.19 -16.90
C ALA A 73 39.82 9.75 -16.29
N SER A 74 39.08 10.68 -15.68
CA SER A 74 37.69 10.47 -15.25
C SER A 74 36.76 11.53 -15.82
N ASP A 75 35.50 11.18 -16.06
CA ASP A 75 34.46 12.18 -16.34
C ASP A 75 33.98 12.91 -15.09
N MET A 76 32.96 13.77 -15.26
CA MET A 76 32.28 14.50 -14.17
C MET A 76 31.65 13.58 -13.10
N HIS A 77 31.46 12.29 -13.40
CA HIS A 77 30.99 11.29 -12.46
C HIS A 77 32.14 10.51 -11.82
N GLY A 78 33.40 10.90 -12.02
CA GLY A 78 34.55 10.16 -11.52
C GLY A 78 34.77 8.82 -12.22
N ARG A 79 34.09 8.54 -13.34
CA ARG A 79 34.21 7.26 -14.06
C ARG A 79 35.36 7.30 -15.05
N THR A 80 36.19 6.27 -14.97
CA THR A 80 37.32 6.06 -15.87
C THR A 80 36.97 5.17 -17.06
N ALA A 81 37.86 5.08 -18.05
CA ALA A 81 37.73 4.15 -19.16
C ALA A 81 37.48 2.70 -18.70
N LEU A 82 38.07 2.29 -17.57
CA LEU A 82 37.90 0.95 -16.99
C LEU A 82 36.49 0.72 -16.39
N HIS A 83 35.85 1.74 -15.82
CA HIS A 83 34.45 1.65 -15.37
C HIS A 83 33.51 1.36 -16.56
N TYR A 84 33.78 2.03 -17.68
CA TYR A 84 33.02 1.89 -18.91
C TYR A 84 33.29 0.57 -19.65
N ALA A 85 34.53 0.06 -19.58
CA ALA A 85 34.92 -1.25 -20.09
C ALA A 85 34.11 -2.37 -19.41
N ALA A 86 33.96 -2.25 -18.10
CA ALA A 86 33.37 -3.28 -17.27
C ALA A 86 31.86 -3.46 -17.53
N GLN A 87 31.17 -2.45 -18.07
CA GLN A 87 29.73 -2.49 -18.33
C GLN A 87 29.29 -3.28 -19.58
N ARG A 88 30.14 -3.44 -20.62
CA ARG A 88 29.67 -4.00 -21.91
C ARG A 88 30.16 -5.44 -22.16
N ALA A 89 29.22 -6.36 -22.38
CA ALA A 89 29.52 -7.72 -22.79
C ALA A 89 30.31 -7.73 -24.12
N GLY A 90 31.43 -8.47 -24.15
CA GLY A 90 32.30 -8.62 -25.33
C GLY A 90 33.57 -7.76 -25.36
N ASP A 91 33.77 -6.85 -24.40
CA ASP A 91 34.93 -5.95 -24.32
C ASP A 91 36.00 -6.40 -23.30
N VAL A 92 36.01 -7.66 -22.87
CA VAL A 92 36.97 -8.13 -21.85
C VAL A 92 38.42 -8.10 -22.34
N ALA A 93 38.67 -8.31 -23.64
CA ALA A 93 39.99 -8.09 -24.22
C ALA A 93 40.44 -6.61 -24.12
N TRP A 94 39.49 -5.68 -24.18
CA TRP A 94 39.74 -4.26 -24.00
C TRP A 94 40.03 -3.93 -22.53
N LEU A 95 39.21 -4.44 -21.61
CA LEU A 95 39.41 -4.35 -20.15
C LEU A 95 40.78 -4.92 -19.72
N ARG A 96 41.15 -6.10 -20.24
CA ARG A 96 42.46 -6.76 -20.00
C ARG A 96 43.63 -5.88 -20.41
N ARG A 97 43.59 -5.33 -21.63
CA ARG A 97 44.67 -4.49 -22.16
C ARG A 97 44.80 -3.16 -21.41
N MET A 98 43.68 -2.51 -21.09
CA MET A 98 43.67 -1.28 -20.31
C MET A 98 44.23 -1.50 -18.90
N HIS A 99 43.84 -2.61 -18.26
CA HIS A 99 44.36 -2.97 -16.94
C HIS A 99 45.88 -3.22 -16.96
N LEU A 100 46.39 -3.99 -17.94
CA LEU A 100 47.83 -4.25 -18.07
C LEU A 100 48.63 -2.96 -18.25
N ALA A 101 48.13 -2.04 -19.09
CA ALA A 101 48.77 -0.75 -19.31
C ALA A 101 48.76 0.14 -18.05
N ASP A 102 47.68 0.11 -17.26
CA ASP A 102 47.59 0.81 -15.97
C ASP A 102 48.65 0.28 -14.98
N VAL A 103 48.75 -1.06 -14.88
CA VAL A 103 49.74 -1.72 -14.01
C VAL A 103 51.18 -1.39 -14.42
N ASP A 104 51.50 -1.42 -15.71
CA ASP A 104 52.83 -1.07 -16.19
C ASP A 104 53.16 0.42 -16.01
N ALA A 105 52.16 1.30 -16.13
CA ALA A 105 52.32 2.72 -15.79
C ALA A 105 52.61 2.92 -14.30
N LEU A 106 51.87 2.24 -13.41
CA LEU A 106 52.09 2.28 -11.96
C LEU A 106 53.47 1.76 -11.56
N ARG A 107 53.96 0.68 -12.20
CA ARG A 107 55.33 0.15 -11.97
C ARG A 107 56.41 1.16 -12.36
N ARG A 108 56.27 1.82 -13.52
CA ARG A 108 57.22 2.82 -13.99
C ARG A 108 57.24 4.09 -13.13
N ALA A 109 56.13 4.41 -12.47
CA ALA A 109 55.99 5.58 -11.59
C ALA A 109 56.52 5.37 -10.15
N GLY A 110 57.15 4.23 -9.83
CA GLY A 110 57.84 4.03 -8.55
C GLY A 110 56.94 3.74 -7.34
N GLY A 111 55.71 3.24 -7.54
CA GLY A 111 54.91 2.66 -6.45
C GLY A 111 54.36 3.64 -5.42
N VAL A 112 54.16 4.92 -5.77
CA VAL A 112 53.53 5.89 -4.86
C VAL A 112 52.02 5.62 -4.77
N SER A 113 51.60 4.96 -3.68
CA SER A 113 50.28 5.07 -2.99
C SER A 113 48.97 5.08 -3.80
N ARG A 114 48.95 4.74 -5.10
CA ARG A 114 47.74 4.80 -5.91
C ARG A 114 47.10 3.42 -5.99
N GLN A 115 45.83 3.30 -5.58
CA GLN A 115 45.06 2.08 -5.79
C GLN A 115 44.92 1.81 -7.31
N PRO A 116 44.90 0.54 -7.74
CA PRO A 116 44.66 0.19 -9.15
C PRO A 116 43.34 0.82 -9.62
N THR A 117 43.29 1.32 -10.86
CA THR A 117 42.12 2.06 -11.36
C THR A 117 40.83 1.23 -11.37
N LEU A 118 40.93 -0.11 -11.41
CA LEU A 118 39.79 -1.02 -11.23
C LEU A 118 39.15 -0.99 -9.84
N ALA A 119 39.91 -0.58 -8.81
CA ALA A 119 39.43 -0.43 -7.43
C ALA A 119 38.92 0.98 -7.14
N ALA A 120 39.14 1.95 -8.05
CA ALA A 120 38.61 3.29 -7.91
C ALA A 120 37.07 3.24 -7.89
N ARG A 121 36.47 4.11 -7.07
CA ARG A 121 35.03 4.30 -7.00
C ARG A 121 34.68 5.60 -7.71
N ASP A 122 33.59 5.58 -8.46
CA ASP A 122 33.02 6.78 -9.07
C ASP A 122 32.35 7.67 -8.00
N VAL A 123 31.80 8.82 -8.37
CA VAL A 123 31.12 9.74 -7.42
C VAL A 123 29.89 9.11 -6.77
N CYS A 124 29.32 8.06 -7.37
CA CYS A 124 28.22 7.28 -6.81
C CYS A 124 28.72 6.16 -5.89
N GLY A 125 30.04 6.03 -5.70
CA GLY A 125 30.66 4.97 -4.94
C GLY A 125 30.79 3.66 -5.70
N ASP A 126 30.41 3.58 -6.97
CA ASP A 126 30.43 2.33 -7.75
C ASP A 126 31.84 2.06 -8.27
N SER A 127 32.34 0.84 -8.04
CA SER A 127 33.57 0.37 -8.68
C SER A 127 33.27 -0.21 -10.07
N ALA A 128 34.32 -0.41 -10.88
CA ALA A 128 34.21 -1.14 -12.14
C ALA A 128 33.55 -2.53 -11.96
N LEU A 129 33.82 -3.21 -10.85
CA LEU A 129 33.19 -4.50 -10.52
C LEU A 129 31.69 -4.36 -10.25
N THR A 130 31.27 -3.33 -9.51
CA THR A 130 29.87 -3.07 -9.18
C THR A 130 29.08 -2.73 -10.45
N LEU A 131 29.67 -1.93 -11.34
CA LEU A 131 29.08 -1.61 -12.64
C LEU A 131 29.01 -2.84 -13.56
N ALA A 132 30.01 -3.72 -13.55
CA ALA A 132 29.96 -5.00 -14.28
C ALA A 132 28.82 -5.89 -13.79
N ALA A 133 28.63 -5.97 -12.47
CA ALA A 133 27.52 -6.71 -11.86
C ALA A 133 26.15 -6.14 -12.26
N ARG A 134 25.97 -4.82 -12.19
CA ARG A 134 24.75 -4.14 -12.62
C ARG A 134 24.47 -4.30 -14.11
N ALA A 135 25.51 -4.44 -14.93
CA ALA A 135 25.37 -4.63 -16.37
C ALA A 135 25.26 -6.10 -16.81
N GLY A 136 25.65 -7.06 -15.96
CA GLY A 136 25.62 -8.50 -16.29
C GLY A 136 26.77 -8.92 -17.15
N ASN A 137 27.94 -8.35 -16.90
CA ASN A 137 29.13 -8.68 -17.64
C ASN A 137 29.93 -9.73 -16.87
N GLY A 138 29.44 -10.97 -16.86
CA GLY A 138 30.05 -12.06 -16.10
C GLY A 138 31.53 -12.32 -16.46
N GLU A 139 31.92 -12.08 -17.71
CA GLU A 139 33.30 -12.22 -18.15
C GLU A 139 34.21 -11.11 -17.59
N ALA A 140 33.72 -9.86 -17.52
CA ALA A 140 34.42 -8.77 -16.86
C ALA A 140 34.49 -8.98 -15.34
N MET A 141 33.40 -9.43 -14.71
CA MET A 141 33.39 -9.78 -13.29
C MET A 141 34.45 -10.84 -12.99
N ARG A 142 34.50 -11.91 -13.79
CA ARG A 142 35.50 -12.98 -13.64
C ARG A 142 36.92 -12.46 -13.82
N PHE A 143 37.18 -11.67 -14.86
CA PHE A 143 38.50 -11.08 -15.07
C PHE A 143 38.94 -10.19 -13.89
N ILE A 144 38.06 -9.29 -13.43
CA ILE A 144 38.38 -8.37 -12.33
C ILE A 144 38.67 -9.16 -11.06
N VAL A 145 37.89 -10.20 -10.78
CA VAL A 145 37.97 -10.97 -9.53
C VAL A 145 39.10 -12.00 -9.51
N GLU A 146 39.35 -12.70 -10.63
CA GLU A 146 40.24 -13.86 -10.68
C GLU A 146 41.60 -13.52 -11.32
N ASP A 147 41.62 -12.69 -12.36
CA ASP A 147 42.77 -12.52 -13.25
C ASP A 147 43.50 -11.18 -13.06
N SER A 148 42.83 -10.15 -12.54
CA SER A 148 43.38 -8.78 -12.53
C SER A 148 44.44 -8.55 -11.43
N GLY A 149 44.47 -9.40 -10.39
CA GLY A 149 45.40 -9.25 -9.26
C GLY A 149 45.17 -7.98 -8.41
N VAL A 150 44.11 -7.22 -8.68
CA VAL A 150 43.66 -6.13 -7.82
C VAL A 150 42.90 -6.76 -6.66
N ASP A 151 43.32 -6.49 -5.42
CA ASP A 151 42.43 -6.70 -4.29
C ASP A 151 41.29 -5.69 -4.42
N ALA A 152 40.24 -6.08 -5.13
CA ALA A 152 38.96 -5.41 -5.10
C ALA A 152 38.57 -5.36 -3.62
N ALA A 153 38.67 -4.18 -3.00
CA ALA A 153 38.46 -4.01 -1.57
C ALA A 153 37.23 -4.81 -1.14
N ALA A 154 37.30 -5.53 -0.03
CA ALA A 154 36.29 -6.52 0.33
C ALA A 154 34.84 -5.98 0.35
N GLY A 155 34.65 -4.66 0.57
CA GLY A 155 33.35 -3.98 0.40
C GLY A 155 32.82 -3.95 -1.04
N SER A 156 33.67 -3.81 -2.05
CA SER A 156 33.25 -3.83 -3.46
C SER A 156 32.77 -5.21 -3.94
N LEU A 157 33.27 -6.29 -3.34
CA LEU A 157 32.79 -7.66 -3.58
C LEU A 157 31.38 -7.84 -3.00
N ALA A 158 31.13 -7.28 -1.80
CA ALA A 158 29.82 -7.30 -1.17
C ALA A 158 28.79 -6.51 -1.99
N ASP A 159 29.13 -5.28 -2.38
CA ASP A 159 28.29 -4.40 -3.21
C ASP A 159 27.95 -5.05 -4.55
N ALA A 160 28.95 -5.65 -5.22
CA ALA A 160 28.76 -6.32 -6.50
C ALA A 160 27.93 -7.61 -6.39
N ALA A 161 28.13 -8.41 -5.34
CA ALA A 161 27.32 -9.60 -5.09
C ALA A 161 25.85 -9.23 -4.85
N ALA A 162 25.61 -8.20 -4.05
CA ALA A 162 24.26 -7.66 -3.83
C ALA A 162 23.62 -7.21 -5.15
N ALA A 163 24.32 -6.38 -5.92
CA ALA A 163 23.83 -5.82 -7.18
C ALA A 163 23.51 -6.89 -8.24
N ALA A 164 24.35 -7.92 -8.37
CA ALA A 164 24.14 -8.98 -9.35
C ALA A 164 22.90 -9.85 -9.05
N PHE A 165 22.67 -10.14 -7.76
CA PHE A 165 21.52 -10.94 -7.34
C PHE A 165 20.22 -10.14 -7.39
N VAL A 166 20.23 -8.85 -7.04
CA VAL A 166 19.09 -7.95 -7.24
C VAL A 166 18.71 -7.84 -8.73
N ALA A 167 19.69 -7.90 -9.63
CA ALA A 167 19.47 -7.89 -11.07
C ALA A 167 19.05 -9.26 -11.67
N GLY A 168 18.80 -10.29 -10.85
CA GLY A 168 18.32 -11.60 -11.30
C GLY A 168 19.35 -12.46 -12.05
N ARG A 169 20.66 -12.18 -11.89
CA ARG A 169 21.75 -12.83 -12.65
C ARG A 169 22.61 -13.76 -11.81
N GLY A 170 21.97 -14.62 -11.03
CA GLY A 170 22.63 -15.50 -10.05
C GLY A 170 23.74 -16.39 -10.61
N GLY A 171 23.60 -16.91 -11.84
CA GLY A 171 24.62 -17.77 -12.47
C GLY A 171 25.90 -17.05 -12.88
N GLU A 172 25.85 -15.74 -13.12
CA GLU A 172 27.01 -14.93 -13.54
C GLU A 172 27.79 -14.35 -12.34
N ALA A 173 27.19 -14.35 -11.16
CA ALA A 173 27.75 -13.82 -9.92
C ALA A 173 28.65 -14.80 -9.15
N GLU A 174 28.77 -16.04 -9.62
CA GLU A 174 29.42 -17.13 -8.88
C GLU A 174 30.90 -16.85 -8.56
N ALA A 175 31.64 -16.23 -9.50
CA ALA A 175 33.05 -15.86 -9.28
C ALA A 175 33.20 -14.81 -8.16
N VAL A 176 32.29 -13.83 -8.11
CA VAL A 176 32.27 -12.78 -7.07
C VAL A 176 31.98 -13.40 -5.71
N VAL A 177 30.97 -14.26 -5.62
CA VAL A 177 30.59 -14.94 -4.37
C VAL A 177 31.69 -15.89 -3.88
N ARG A 178 32.35 -16.61 -4.80
CA ARG A 178 33.49 -17.48 -4.46
C ARG A 178 34.67 -16.70 -3.90
N ARG A 179 34.98 -15.54 -4.49
CA ARG A 179 36.04 -14.66 -3.96
C ARG A 179 35.64 -14.00 -2.64
N LEU A 180 34.37 -13.63 -2.47
CA LEU A 180 33.85 -13.06 -1.22
C LEU A 180 34.07 -14.01 -0.03
N ALA A 181 34.04 -15.33 -0.24
CA ALA A 181 34.33 -16.32 0.80
C ALA A 181 35.76 -16.23 1.37
N ALA A 182 36.71 -15.59 0.66
CA ALA A 182 38.04 -15.30 1.20
C ALA A 182 38.05 -14.14 2.21
N PHE A 183 36.93 -13.40 2.35
CA PHE A 183 36.74 -12.28 3.26
C PHE A 183 35.56 -12.53 4.21
N PRO A 184 35.73 -13.38 5.24
CA PRO A 184 34.62 -13.87 6.08
C PRO A 184 33.80 -12.76 6.75
N ASP A 185 34.43 -11.67 7.18
CA ASP A 185 33.74 -10.51 7.78
C ASP A 185 32.78 -9.82 6.80
N LYS A 186 33.16 -9.78 5.51
CA LYS A 186 32.32 -9.21 4.45
C LYS A 186 31.28 -10.19 3.95
N ALA A 187 31.60 -11.48 3.91
CA ALA A 187 30.61 -12.51 3.67
C ALA A 187 29.50 -12.48 4.74
N ALA A 188 29.86 -12.29 6.02
CA ALA A 188 28.93 -12.12 7.12
C ALA A 188 28.02 -10.89 6.95
N GLU A 189 28.59 -9.75 6.55
CA GLU A 189 27.84 -8.52 6.24
C GLU A 189 26.79 -8.75 5.13
N VAL A 190 27.19 -9.39 4.04
CA VAL A 190 26.29 -9.73 2.92
C VAL A 190 25.21 -10.72 3.36
N MET A 191 25.53 -11.71 4.20
CA MET A 191 24.53 -12.63 4.73
C MET A 191 23.49 -11.93 5.59
N ARG A 192 23.88 -10.96 6.42
CA ARG A 192 22.92 -10.17 7.22
C ARG A 192 21.98 -9.38 6.34
N MET A 193 22.52 -8.72 5.32
CA MET A 193 21.74 -7.99 4.33
C MET A 193 20.79 -8.93 3.58
N ALA A 194 21.30 -10.06 3.07
CA ALA A 194 20.50 -11.05 2.35
C ALA A 194 19.37 -11.63 3.23
N ALA A 195 19.65 -11.89 4.52
CA ALA A 195 18.66 -12.34 5.48
C ALA A 195 17.56 -11.29 5.71
N PHE A 196 17.91 -10.01 5.82
CA PHE A 196 16.95 -8.94 6.04
C PHE A 196 16.09 -8.63 4.80
N TYR A 197 16.71 -8.50 3.63
CA TYR A 197 16.03 -8.13 2.39
C TYR A 197 15.35 -9.30 1.65
N GLY A 198 15.56 -10.53 2.09
CA GLY A 198 14.98 -11.72 1.48
C GLY A 198 15.67 -12.15 0.18
N LEU A 199 17.00 -12.05 0.13
CA LEU A 199 17.80 -12.43 -1.04
C LEU A 199 18.27 -13.89 -0.90
N ASP A 200 17.35 -14.84 -0.98
CA ASP A 200 17.59 -16.27 -0.69
C ASP A 200 18.71 -16.87 -1.53
N ALA A 201 18.68 -16.60 -2.83
CA ALA A 201 19.67 -17.10 -3.76
C ALA A 201 21.07 -16.56 -3.45
N LEU A 202 21.18 -15.30 -3.01
CA LEU A 202 22.44 -14.71 -2.59
C LEU A 202 22.91 -15.33 -1.28
N PHE A 203 22.02 -15.46 -0.30
CA PHE A 203 22.32 -16.08 0.99
C PHE A 203 22.86 -17.51 0.80
N GLY A 204 22.14 -18.32 0.04
CA GLY A 204 22.51 -19.70 -0.28
C GLY A 204 23.84 -19.79 -1.02
N ALA A 205 24.09 -18.89 -1.99
CA ALA A 205 25.35 -18.86 -2.73
C ALA A 205 26.54 -18.51 -1.83
N VAL A 206 26.43 -17.51 -0.96
CA VAL A 206 27.51 -17.12 -0.04
C VAL A 206 27.75 -18.24 1.00
N ALA A 207 26.68 -18.85 1.52
CA ALA A 207 26.79 -19.99 2.45
C ALA A 207 27.49 -21.18 1.80
N ALA A 208 27.14 -21.51 0.55
CA ALA A 208 27.80 -22.56 -0.23
C ALA A 208 29.29 -22.24 -0.50
N ALA A 209 29.61 -21.00 -0.83
CA ALA A 209 30.98 -20.57 -1.08
C ALA A 209 31.85 -20.62 0.18
N LEU A 210 31.34 -20.20 1.34
CA LEU A 210 32.05 -20.36 2.62
C LEU A 210 32.29 -21.84 2.96
N LYS A 211 31.29 -22.69 2.70
CA LYS A 211 31.44 -24.15 2.89
C LYS A 211 32.52 -24.73 1.99
N ALA A 212 32.57 -24.31 0.73
CA ALA A 212 33.60 -24.72 -0.22
C ALA A 212 34.99 -24.20 0.15
N ALA A 213 35.10 -23.01 0.74
CA ALA A 213 36.35 -22.42 1.22
C ALA A 213 36.92 -23.13 2.47
N GLY A 214 36.11 -23.95 3.15
CA GLY A 214 36.52 -24.87 4.20
C GLY A 214 36.18 -24.40 5.63
N PRO A 215 36.41 -25.27 6.64
CA PRO A 215 35.90 -25.06 8.01
C PRO A 215 36.40 -23.78 8.69
N ARG A 216 37.61 -23.32 8.34
CA ARG A 216 38.20 -22.11 8.91
C ARG A 216 37.51 -20.83 8.39
N ALA A 217 37.12 -20.81 7.11
CA ALA A 217 36.38 -19.67 6.54
C ALA A 217 34.98 -19.58 7.13
N GLN A 218 34.31 -20.72 7.32
CA GLN A 218 33.03 -20.80 8.02
C GLN A 218 33.13 -20.30 9.45
N MET A 219 34.09 -20.80 10.24
CA MET A 219 34.29 -20.38 11.63
C MET A 219 34.56 -18.87 11.74
N ASN A 220 35.37 -18.30 10.83
CA ASN A 220 35.64 -16.87 10.85
C ASN A 220 34.39 -16.05 10.51
N ALA A 221 33.58 -16.50 9.56
CA ALA A 221 32.31 -15.83 9.23
C ALA A 221 31.31 -15.94 10.38
N GLU A 222 31.28 -17.09 11.08
CA GLU A 222 30.49 -17.27 12.32
C GLU A 222 30.91 -16.26 13.38
N VAL A 223 32.21 -16.15 13.66
CA VAL A 223 32.74 -15.18 14.63
C VAL A 223 32.37 -13.75 14.24
N ALA A 224 32.45 -13.40 12.95
CA ALA A 224 32.06 -12.08 12.45
C ALA A 224 30.56 -11.82 12.60
N LEU A 225 29.72 -12.81 12.27
CA LEU A 225 28.27 -12.74 12.47
C LEU A 225 27.93 -12.60 13.95
N ASP A 226 28.64 -13.30 14.84
CA ASP A 226 28.44 -13.24 16.29
C ASP A 226 28.84 -11.87 16.86
N GLN A 227 30.00 -11.35 16.45
CA GLN A 227 30.45 -10.01 16.84
C GLN A 227 29.48 -8.94 16.34
N SER A 228 29.04 -9.07 15.09
CA SER A 228 28.06 -8.18 14.48
C SER A 228 26.71 -8.28 15.17
N ALA A 229 26.25 -9.48 15.53
CA ALA A 229 25.02 -9.71 16.29
C ALA A 229 25.12 -9.05 17.67
N ARG A 230 26.22 -9.24 18.40
CA ARG A 230 26.45 -8.57 19.71
C ARG A 230 26.44 -7.05 19.59
N ALA A 231 27.08 -6.50 18.56
CA ALA A 231 27.05 -5.06 18.27
C ALA A 231 25.64 -4.57 17.91
N ALA A 232 24.82 -5.43 17.30
CA ALA A 232 23.44 -5.20 16.91
C ALA A 232 22.44 -5.71 17.95
N GLY A 233 22.74 -5.60 19.25
CA GLY A 233 21.80 -5.98 20.30
C GLY A 233 21.39 -7.45 20.26
N GLY A 234 22.29 -8.37 19.93
CA GLY A 234 22.03 -9.82 19.90
C GLY A 234 21.23 -10.34 18.70
N ALA A 235 20.82 -9.49 17.76
CA ALA A 235 20.00 -9.90 16.61
C ALA A 235 20.79 -10.81 15.64
N THR A 236 20.36 -12.07 15.55
CA THR A 236 20.95 -13.09 14.65
C THR A 236 20.34 -13.04 13.25
N LEU A 237 20.88 -13.81 12.29
CA LEU A 237 20.35 -13.86 10.93
C LEU A 237 18.86 -14.26 10.87
N VAL A 238 18.43 -15.14 11.77
CA VAL A 238 17.03 -15.59 11.85
C VAL A 238 16.12 -14.46 12.37
N HIS A 239 16.61 -13.62 13.29
CA HIS A 239 15.88 -12.43 13.75
C HIS A 239 15.70 -11.43 12.61
N LEU A 240 16.73 -11.23 11.78
CA LEU A 240 16.67 -10.33 10.63
C LEU A 240 15.70 -10.84 9.56
N ALA A 241 15.70 -12.15 9.28
CA ALA A 241 14.74 -12.75 8.35
C ALA A 241 13.30 -12.68 8.87
N ALA A 242 13.10 -12.91 10.17
CA ALA A 242 11.79 -12.80 10.81
C ALA A 242 11.27 -11.36 10.85
N LEU A 243 12.15 -10.39 11.08
CA LEU A 243 11.84 -8.97 11.05
C LEU A 243 11.40 -8.50 9.66
N GLY A 244 11.99 -9.03 8.59
CA GLY A 244 11.58 -8.75 7.21
C GLY A 244 10.35 -9.53 6.74
N GLY A 245 9.76 -10.38 7.59
CA GLY A 245 8.64 -11.26 7.22
C GLY A 245 8.96 -12.29 6.14
N ARG A 246 10.24 -12.61 5.95
CA ARG A 246 10.73 -13.42 4.82
C ARG A 246 10.73 -14.90 5.20
N ALA A 247 9.63 -15.60 4.96
CA ALA A 247 9.48 -17.02 5.31
C ALA A 247 10.51 -17.91 4.61
N ASP A 248 10.66 -17.78 3.28
CA ASP A 248 11.62 -18.57 2.50
C ASP A 248 13.07 -18.31 2.92
N THR A 249 13.39 -17.06 3.26
CA THR A 249 14.70 -16.68 3.80
C THR A 249 14.90 -17.22 5.20
N THR A 250 13.86 -17.22 6.02
CA THR A 250 13.88 -17.82 7.36
C THR A 250 14.23 -19.30 7.24
N ARG A 251 13.53 -20.04 6.36
CA ARG A 251 13.86 -21.42 6.03
C ARG A 251 15.30 -21.56 5.54
N THR A 252 15.71 -20.74 4.57
CA THR A 252 17.05 -20.78 3.98
C THR A 252 18.15 -20.55 5.02
N VAL A 253 17.98 -19.56 5.91
CA VAL A 253 18.92 -19.29 7.01
C VAL A 253 19.00 -20.48 7.97
N LEU A 254 17.85 -21.07 8.31
CA LEU A 254 17.76 -22.22 9.21
C LEU A 254 18.40 -23.49 8.59
N GLU A 255 18.27 -23.69 7.28
CA GLU A 255 18.82 -24.82 6.53
C GLU A 255 20.32 -24.70 6.25
N HIS A 256 20.78 -23.50 5.85
CA HIS A 256 22.17 -23.28 5.42
C HIS A 256 23.11 -22.89 6.56
N GLY A 257 22.58 -22.55 7.74
CA GLY A 257 23.19 -22.76 9.06
C GLY A 257 24.66 -22.37 9.20
N VAL A 258 25.07 -21.18 8.75
CA VAL A 258 26.44 -20.71 8.94
C VAL A 258 26.72 -20.52 10.43
N GLN A 259 25.82 -19.92 11.23
CA GLN A 259 25.93 -19.92 12.70
C GLN A 259 25.46 -21.27 13.28
N ARG A 260 26.33 -21.99 14.01
CA ARG A 260 25.95 -23.24 14.69
C ARG A 260 24.68 -23.04 15.53
N ALA A 261 23.63 -23.70 15.09
CA ALA A 261 22.26 -23.53 15.57
C ALA A 261 21.98 -24.03 17.01
N ARG A 262 23.00 -24.34 17.82
CA ARG A 262 22.88 -24.61 19.26
C ARG A 262 23.13 -23.37 20.13
N ALA A 263 23.76 -22.31 19.60
CA ALA A 263 24.09 -21.12 20.40
C ALA A 263 23.26 -19.88 20.02
N PHE A 264 22.82 -19.76 18.75
CA PHE A 264 22.21 -18.54 18.19
C PHE A 264 21.00 -18.79 17.24
N GLY A 265 20.32 -19.95 17.37
CA GLY A 265 19.15 -20.37 16.54
C GLY A 265 17.82 -19.64 16.83
N ALA A 266 16.69 -20.17 16.31
CA ALA A 266 15.32 -19.62 16.42
C ALA A 266 14.87 -19.28 17.86
N HIS A 267 15.46 -19.92 18.86
CA HIS A 267 15.16 -19.76 20.28
C HIS A 267 16.04 -18.73 21.01
N THR A 268 17.01 -18.17 20.29
CA THR A 268 17.92 -17.17 20.85
C THR A 268 17.14 -15.91 21.09
N ARG A 269 17.37 -15.29 22.24
CA ARG A 269 16.80 -14.00 22.55
C ARG A 269 17.81 -12.91 22.16
N ASP A 270 17.32 -11.89 21.48
CA ASP A 270 18.07 -10.66 21.29
C ASP A 270 18.18 -9.87 22.62
N ALA A 271 18.78 -8.69 22.58
CA ALA A 271 18.95 -7.82 23.75
C ALA A 271 17.63 -7.27 24.30
N ALA A 272 16.55 -7.30 23.50
CA ALA A 272 15.19 -7.01 23.95
C ALA A 272 14.51 -8.23 24.58
N GLY A 273 15.20 -9.37 24.63
CA GLY A 273 14.65 -10.62 25.14
C GLY A 273 13.73 -11.31 24.14
N LEU A 274 13.66 -10.89 22.88
CA LEU A 274 12.75 -11.43 21.88
C LEU A 274 13.43 -12.53 21.07
N THR A 275 12.71 -13.62 20.83
CA THR A 275 13.11 -14.62 19.83
C THR A 275 12.67 -14.19 18.43
N ALA A 276 13.23 -14.82 17.40
CA ALA A 276 12.75 -14.62 16.03
C ALA A 276 11.25 -14.98 15.87
N LEU A 277 10.76 -15.94 16.65
CA LEU A 277 9.34 -16.29 16.68
C LEU A 277 8.50 -15.19 17.35
N ASP A 278 9.01 -14.58 18.42
CA ASP A 278 8.36 -13.43 19.06
C ASP A 278 8.27 -12.26 18.07
N ILE A 279 9.33 -11.99 17.31
CA ILE A 279 9.35 -10.96 16.25
C ILE A 279 8.32 -11.28 15.15
N ALA A 280 8.33 -12.51 14.62
CA ALA A 280 7.37 -12.92 13.59
C ALA A 280 5.91 -12.81 14.07
N ASN A 281 5.64 -13.19 15.32
CA ASN A 281 4.32 -13.07 15.92
C ASN A 281 3.92 -11.61 16.16
N TYR A 282 4.86 -10.79 16.63
CA TYR A 282 4.63 -9.36 16.89
C TYR A 282 4.21 -8.61 15.61
N PHE A 283 4.86 -8.89 14.49
CA PHE A 283 4.54 -8.28 13.20
C PHE A 283 3.46 -9.04 12.40
N GLY A 284 2.95 -10.16 12.91
CA GLY A 284 1.92 -10.95 12.24
C GLY A 284 2.39 -11.75 11.03
N PHE A 285 3.70 -12.01 10.90
CA PHE A 285 4.31 -12.77 9.81
C PHE A 285 4.15 -14.28 10.01
N ARG A 286 2.91 -14.75 9.84
CA ARG A 286 2.52 -16.14 10.13
C ARG A 286 3.36 -17.18 9.38
N ALA A 287 3.64 -16.96 8.10
CA ALA A 287 4.45 -17.89 7.31
C ALA A 287 5.87 -18.04 7.87
N CYS A 288 6.48 -16.95 8.35
CA CYS A 288 7.77 -17.00 9.02
C CYS A 288 7.68 -17.74 10.36
N GLY A 289 6.63 -17.50 11.14
CA GLY A 289 6.34 -18.26 12.35
C GLY A 289 6.19 -19.77 12.11
N ASP A 290 5.49 -20.15 11.04
CA ASP A 290 5.30 -21.56 10.65
C ASP A 290 6.64 -22.23 10.32
N GLU A 291 7.55 -21.58 9.58
CA GLU A 291 8.91 -22.10 9.30
C GLU A 291 9.74 -22.29 10.59
N LEU A 292 9.67 -21.33 11.51
CA LEU A 292 10.38 -21.38 12.79
C LEU A 292 9.87 -22.54 13.66
N LEU A 293 8.55 -22.73 13.70
CA LEU A 293 7.91 -23.83 14.42
C LEU A 293 8.22 -25.19 13.79
N GLU A 294 8.16 -25.29 12.46
CA GLU A 294 8.47 -26.52 11.74
C GLU A 294 9.93 -26.95 11.93
N PHE A 295 10.86 -26.00 11.87
CA PHE A 295 12.28 -26.26 12.13
C PHE A 295 12.52 -26.72 13.57
N SER A 296 11.83 -26.10 14.54
CA SER A 296 11.91 -26.48 15.96
C SER A 296 11.38 -27.92 16.17
N ALA A 297 10.25 -28.25 15.55
CA ALA A 297 9.62 -29.58 15.61
C ALA A 297 10.52 -30.69 15.06
N LYS A 298 11.28 -30.42 13.99
CA LYS A 298 12.16 -31.40 13.35
C LYS A 298 13.39 -31.77 14.19
N ARG A 299 13.77 -30.95 15.18
CA ARG A 299 15.07 -31.07 15.84
C ARG A 299 15.02 -31.66 17.24
N ASP A 300 13.97 -31.35 18.01
CA ASP A 300 13.72 -31.95 19.31
C ASP A 300 12.20 -32.09 19.57
N PRO A 301 11.62 -33.29 19.37
CA PRO A 301 10.19 -33.53 19.58
C PRO A 301 9.73 -33.45 21.05
N LEU A 302 10.63 -33.71 22.00
CA LEU A 302 10.33 -33.67 23.44
C LEU A 302 10.38 -32.23 23.96
N GLU A 303 11.29 -31.42 23.43
CA GLU A 303 11.36 -29.98 23.69
C GLU A 303 10.26 -29.22 22.92
N TYR A 304 9.83 -29.70 21.74
CA TYR A 304 8.61 -29.26 21.04
C TYR A 304 7.36 -29.51 21.89
N ALA A 305 7.25 -30.70 22.49
CA ALA A 305 6.19 -31.01 23.43
C ALA A 305 6.30 -30.16 24.71
N GLY A 306 7.51 -29.85 25.19
CA GLY A 306 7.77 -28.92 26.30
C GLY A 306 7.49 -27.44 25.97
N LEU A 307 7.68 -26.99 24.74
CA LEU A 307 7.26 -25.67 24.25
C LEU A 307 5.73 -25.56 24.14
N HIS A 308 5.06 -26.70 23.93
CA HIS A 308 3.60 -26.81 24.00
C HIS A 308 3.08 -27.07 25.44
N ALA A 309 3.88 -27.67 26.34
CA ALA A 309 3.43 -28.18 27.65
C ALA A 309 3.96 -27.42 28.88
N GLU A 310 5.17 -26.85 28.83
CA GLU A 310 5.77 -26.00 29.87
C GLU A 310 5.60 -24.50 29.61
N HIS A 311 4.87 -24.13 28.56
CA HIS A 311 4.31 -22.79 28.42
C HIS A 311 2.83 -22.80 28.88
N PRO A 312 2.54 -22.36 30.12
CA PRO A 312 1.22 -21.79 30.46
C PRO A 312 0.85 -20.58 29.58
N ALA A 313 1.71 -20.22 28.62
CA ALA A 313 1.62 -19.06 27.76
C ALA A 313 1.16 -19.32 26.30
N LEU A 314 0.32 -20.36 26.11
CA LEU A 314 -0.86 -20.21 25.25
C LEU A 314 -1.89 -19.21 25.85
N ARG A 315 -1.66 -18.69 27.05
CA ARG A 315 -1.99 -17.30 27.41
C ARG A 315 -0.82 -16.40 27.06
N ALA A 316 -1.01 -15.48 26.12
CA ALA A 316 -0.04 -14.42 25.82
C ALA A 316 0.73 -13.98 27.09
N PRO A 317 2.08 -13.88 27.07
CA PRO A 317 2.79 -13.24 28.18
C PRO A 317 2.11 -11.89 28.45
N PRO A 318 1.97 -11.43 29.71
CA PRO A 318 1.52 -10.08 29.94
C PRO A 318 2.50 -9.20 29.16
N PRO A 319 1.99 -8.43 28.18
CA PRO A 319 2.85 -7.73 27.26
C PRO A 319 3.81 -6.85 28.07
N PRO A 320 5.12 -6.78 27.73
CA PRO A 320 5.98 -5.76 28.30
C PRO A 320 5.27 -4.43 28.01
N ALA A 321 4.73 -3.79 29.06
CA ALA A 321 3.72 -2.73 29.02
C ALA A 321 3.24 -2.46 27.59
N ALA A 322 2.29 -3.28 27.12
CA ALA A 322 1.81 -3.28 25.74
C ALA A 322 1.91 -1.88 25.14
N VAL A 323 2.64 -1.74 24.04
CA VAL A 323 2.04 -0.90 23.00
C VAL A 323 0.75 -1.66 22.68
N PRO A 324 -0.43 -1.17 23.09
CA PRO A 324 -1.66 -1.88 22.85
C PRO A 324 -1.74 -2.17 21.34
N PRO A 325 -2.34 -3.29 20.89
CA PRO A 325 -2.78 -3.36 19.49
C PRO A 325 -3.48 -2.03 19.21
N PRO A 326 -3.18 -1.33 18.09
CA PRO A 326 -3.73 0.00 17.84
C PRO A 326 -5.21 -0.10 18.15
N ALA A 327 -5.62 0.63 19.20
CA ALA A 327 -6.91 0.39 19.81
C ALA A 327 -7.94 0.48 18.68
N ALA A 328 -8.78 -0.55 18.54
CA ALA A 328 -9.89 -0.49 17.61
C ALA A 328 -10.55 0.88 17.78
N ILE A 329 -10.92 1.54 16.69
CA ILE A 329 -11.36 2.95 16.69
C ILE A 329 -12.41 3.27 17.78
N GLY A 330 -13.19 2.27 18.23
CA GLY A 330 -14.15 2.36 19.32
C GLY A 330 -13.69 1.87 20.71
N ALA A 331 -12.63 1.09 20.86
CA ALA A 331 -12.30 0.36 22.10
C ALA A 331 -11.57 1.19 23.18
N ALA A 332 -10.99 2.36 22.83
CA ALA A 332 -10.23 3.19 23.77
C ALA A 332 -10.49 4.71 23.65
N ALA A 333 -11.47 5.14 22.82
CA ALA A 333 -11.75 6.54 22.61
C ALA A 333 -12.37 7.18 23.87
N PRO A 334 -11.77 8.24 24.45
CA PRO A 334 -12.40 8.98 25.53
C PRO A 334 -13.80 9.47 25.12
N PRO A 335 -14.79 9.52 26.04
CA PRO A 335 -16.08 10.15 25.77
C PRO A 335 -15.91 11.56 25.19
N GLY A 336 -16.58 11.83 24.06
CA GLY A 336 -16.52 13.14 23.40
C GLY A 336 -15.25 13.45 22.60
N ALA A 337 -14.22 12.60 22.63
CA ALA A 337 -13.02 12.77 21.81
C ALA A 337 -13.28 12.36 20.35
N ALA A 338 -12.74 13.13 19.41
CA ALA A 338 -12.65 12.73 18.01
C ALA A 338 -11.56 11.66 17.82
N ALA A 339 -11.71 10.83 16.79
CA ALA A 339 -10.66 9.95 16.29
C ALA A 339 -10.09 10.52 14.98
N VAL A 340 -8.80 10.80 14.95
CA VAL A 340 -8.07 11.13 13.72
C VAL A 340 -7.43 9.86 13.21
N LEU A 341 -7.80 9.45 12.00
CA LEU A 341 -7.20 8.32 11.30
C LEU A 341 -6.22 8.83 10.27
N VAL A 342 -4.99 8.30 10.28
CA VAL A 342 -3.93 8.71 9.35
C VAL A 342 -3.42 7.51 8.57
N THR A 343 -3.36 7.62 7.23
CA THR A 343 -2.85 6.58 6.32
C THR A 343 -1.77 7.13 5.39
N LEU A 344 -1.02 6.25 4.73
CA LEU A 344 0.00 6.58 3.72
C LEU A 344 -0.49 6.32 2.29
N GLY A 345 -1.65 6.86 1.92
CA GLY A 345 -2.16 6.77 0.55
C GLY A 345 -2.91 5.47 0.22
N ALA A 346 -3.37 4.73 1.24
CA ALA A 346 -4.26 3.58 1.03
C ALA A 346 -5.67 3.99 0.58
N SER A 347 -6.03 5.28 0.76
CA SER A 347 -7.35 5.86 0.52
C SER A 347 -7.31 6.95 -0.58
N ASP A 348 -6.13 7.27 -1.13
CA ASP A 348 -5.94 8.38 -2.08
C ASP A 348 -6.20 7.96 -3.51
N VAL A 349 -7.48 7.94 -3.84
CA VAL A 349 -8.04 7.80 -5.18
C VAL A 349 -7.67 8.93 -6.16
N ARG A 350 -7.20 10.09 -5.68
CA ARG A 350 -6.75 11.20 -6.54
C ARG A 350 -5.36 10.97 -7.11
N ARG A 351 -4.61 10.02 -6.54
CA ARG A 351 -3.32 9.61 -7.07
C ARG A 351 -3.54 8.69 -8.25
N GLY A 352 -3.07 9.13 -9.42
CA GLY A 352 -2.74 8.15 -10.46
C GLY A 352 -1.75 7.14 -9.89
N ALA A 353 -1.71 5.92 -10.44
CA ALA A 353 -0.83 4.82 -10.02
C ALA A 353 0.69 5.14 -10.08
N ARG A 354 1.09 6.40 -10.31
CA ARG A 354 2.45 6.89 -10.54
C ARG A 354 2.96 7.89 -9.49
N GLU A 355 2.13 8.38 -8.55
CA GLU A 355 2.61 9.31 -7.50
C GLU A 355 2.81 8.60 -6.15
N PRO A 356 4.05 8.25 -5.77
CA PRO A 356 4.32 7.56 -4.51
C PRO A 356 4.02 8.43 -3.28
N PRO A 357 3.62 7.84 -2.14
CA PRO A 357 3.38 8.55 -0.87
C PRO A 357 4.63 9.27 -0.34
N LEU A 358 5.81 8.92 -0.86
CA LEU A 358 7.09 9.50 -0.52
C LEU A 358 7.86 9.84 -1.79
N ALA A 359 8.36 11.07 -1.90
CA ALA A 359 9.22 11.53 -2.98
C ALA A 359 10.51 12.09 -2.39
N LEU A 360 11.65 11.46 -2.67
CA LEU A 360 12.96 11.86 -2.15
C LEU A 360 13.85 12.40 -3.27
N ARG A 361 14.70 13.38 -2.93
CA ARG A 361 15.71 13.94 -3.83
C ARG A 361 17.01 13.20 -3.57
N ASP A 362 17.44 12.38 -4.54
CA ASP A 362 18.56 11.44 -4.34
C ASP A 362 19.86 12.12 -3.89
N GLU A 363 20.24 13.24 -4.50
CA GLU A 363 21.45 13.98 -4.15
C GLU A 363 21.40 14.55 -2.72
N ALA A 364 20.24 15.12 -2.34
CA ALA A 364 20.06 15.70 -1.01
C ALA A 364 20.06 14.60 0.06
N LEU A 365 19.40 13.47 -0.19
CA LEU A 365 19.39 12.35 0.74
C LEU A 365 20.77 11.71 0.89
N ALA A 366 21.52 11.56 -0.21
CA ALA A 366 22.89 11.06 -0.16
C ALA A 366 23.81 11.97 0.68
N ALA A 367 23.72 13.29 0.52
CA ALA A 367 24.49 14.25 1.31
C ALA A 367 24.16 14.17 2.80
N VAL A 368 22.88 14.03 3.15
CA VAL A 368 22.43 13.94 4.55
C VAL A 368 22.86 12.62 5.20
N LEU A 369 22.76 11.51 4.48
CA LEU A 369 23.25 10.21 4.97
C LEU A 369 24.77 10.25 5.16
N ALA A 370 25.52 10.79 4.20
CA ALA A 370 26.97 10.93 4.31
C ALA A 370 27.38 11.80 5.52
N ALA A 371 26.68 12.91 5.76
CA ALA A 371 26.90 13.75 6.93
C ALA A 371 26.60 13.04 8.26
N ALA A 372 25.70 12.05 8.25
CA ALA A 372 25.39 11.19 9.39
C ALA A 372 26.31 9.95 9.50
N GLY A 373 27.32 9.83 8.62
CA GLY A 373 28.22 8.67 8.56
C GLY A 373 27.56 7.39 8.05
N LEU A 374 26.49 7.52 7.26
CA LEU A 374 25.66 6.43 6.74
C LEU A 374 25.82 6.30 5.22
N SER A 375 25.74 5.08 4.70
CA SER A 375 25.77 4.84 3.25
C SER A 375 24.38 5.04 2.63
N ARG A 376 24.31 5.23 1.31
CA ARG A 376 23.02 5.32 0.58
C ARG A 376 22.19 4.04 0.71
N ALA A 377 22.83 2.89 0.92
CA ALA A 377 22.19 1.60 1.13
C ALA A 377 21.64 1.40 2.54
N THR A 378 21.76 2.40 3.43
CA THR A 378 21.21 2.30 4.79
C THR A 378 19.68 2.22 4.72
N PRO A 379 19.05 1.15 5.23
CA PRO A 379 17.60 1.05 5.24
C PRO A 379 16.97 2.11 6.15
N LEU A 380 15.90 2.74 5.66
CA LEU A 380 15.19 3.82 6.33
C LEU A 380 13.72 3.45 6.54
N LEU A 381 13.14 3.97 7.62
CA LEU A 381 11.70 3.95 7.86
C LEU A 381 11.14 5.37 7.81
N LEU A 382 9.94 5.52 7.25
CA LEU A 382 9.10 6.69 7.48
C LEU A 382 8.30 6.46 8.76
N ARG A 383 8.54 7.28 9.78
CA ARG A 383 7.78 7.32 11.03
C ARG A 383 6.82 8.50 11.02
N VAL A 384 5.53 8.25 11.25
CA VAL A 384 4.49 9.28 11.39
C VAL A 384 3.92 9.23 12.79
N ALA A 385 3.95 10.34 13.52
CA ALA A 385 3.47 10.45 14.90
C ALA A 385 2.86 11.83 15.18
N ALA A 386 2.10 11.98 16.27
CA ALA A 386 1.55 13.28 16.68
C ALA A 386 2.35 13.90 17.84
N GLY A 387 2.98 15.07 17.61
CA GLY A 387 3.67 15.86 18.64
C GLY A 387 4.86 15.19 19.36
N ALA A 388 5.56 15.96 20.20
CA ALA A 388 6.70 15.47 21.01
C ALA A 388 6.29 14.87 22.37
N GLY A 389 5.03 14.46 22.52
CA GLY A 389 4.49 14.02 23.81
C GLY A 389 3.17 13.27 23.80
N ALA A 390 2.68 12.77 22.65
CA ALA A 390 1.58 11.81 22.64
C ALA A 390 2.14 10.39 22.72
N GLY A 391 1.72 9.63 23.73
CA GLY A 391 2.27 8.31 24.05
C GLY A 391 2.17 7.31 22.90
N ALA A 392 3.31 6.64 22.65
CA ALA A 392 3.49 5.29 22.09
C ALA A 392 2.98 4.93 20.67
N ALA A 393 1.98 5.60 20.09
CA ALA A 393 1.43 5.22 18.79
C ALA A 393 2.09 6.00 17.63
N CYS A 394 2.75 5.28 16.72
CA CYS A 394 3.28 5.82 15.48
C CYS A 394 3.01 4.85 14.32
N LEU A 395 2.85 5.39 13.12
CA LEU A 395 2.83 4.59 11.90
C LEU A 395 4.25 4.51 11.35
N LEU A 396 4.66 3.30 10.98
CA LEU A 396 5.99 3.01 10.44
C LEU A 396 5.82 2.36 9.08
N ALA A 397 6.58 2.84 8.09
CA ALA A 397 6.58 2.27 6.76
C ALA A 397 8.00 2.21 6.19
N ASP A 398 8.30 1.12 5.48
CA ASP A 398 9.57 0.96 4.78
C ASP A 398 9.68 1.96 3.63
N VAL A 399 10.75 2.76 3.64
CA VAL A 399 10.99 3.80 2.63
C VAL A 399 11.15 3.19 1.24
N ASP A 400 11.83 2.06 1.11
CA ASP A 400 12.05 1.43 -0.20
C ASP A 400 10.72 0.93 -0.79
N GLY A 401 9.83 0.40 0.07
CA GLY A 401 8.46 0.06 -0.30
C GLY A 401 7.62 1.27 -0.74
N LEU A 402 7.84 2.44 -0.15
CA LEU A 402 7.12 3.67 -0.51
C LEU A 402 7.63 4.34 -1.79
N LEU A 403 8.89 4.11 -2.19
CA LEU A 403 9.53 4.74 -3.36
C LEU A 403 9.29 4.00 -4.68
N GLY A 404 8.93 2.71 -4.65
CA GLY A 404 8.76 1.87 -5.85
C GLY A 404 7.50 2.18 -6.67
N ALA A 405 7.60 2.13 -8.01
CA ALA A 405 6.45 2.16 -8.93
C ALA A 405 5.59 0.86 -8.87
N ALA A 406 6.14 -0.19 -8.27
CA ALA A 406 5.38 -1.27 -7.64
C ALA A 406 5.51 -1.02 -6.14
N GLY A 407 4.46 -0.49 -5.50
CA GLY A 407 4.46 -0.14 -4.07
C GLY A 407 4.71 -1.35 -3.14
N PRO A 408 4.55 -1.20 -1.80
CA PRO A 408 4.62 -2.36 -0.92
C PRO A 408 3.63 -3.39 -1.47
N ALA A 409 4.10 -4.61 -1.73
CA ALA A 409 3.44 -5.69 -2.47
C ALA A 409 1.94 -5.41 -2.67
N ALA A 410 1.52 -5.14 -3.91
CA ALA A 410 0.30 -4.41 -4.35
C ALA A 410 -1.06 -4.58 -3.62
N ASN A 411 -1.17 -5.46 -2.61
CA ASN A 411 -2.33 -5.73 -1.76
C ASN A 411 -2.06 -5.61 -0.23
N GLU A 412 -0.89 -5.16 0.23
CA GLU A 412 -0.60 -5.04 1.66
C GLU A 412 -1.25 -3.79 2.29
N TRP A 413 -2.45 -3.99 2.83
CA TRP A 413 -3.10 -3.00 3.70
C TRP A 413 -2.29 -2.81 4.99
N GLN A 414 -2.00 -1.55 5.32
CA GLN A 414 -1.43 -1.15 6.61
C GLN A 414 -2.51 -0.53 7.50
N ALA A 415 -2.48 -0.87 8.79
CA ALA A 415 -3.38 -0.29 9.78
C ALA A 415 -3.17 1.24 9.90
N PRO A 416 -4.25 2.05 9.92
CA PRO A 416 -4.14 3.48 10.15
C PRO A 416 -3.54 3.80 11.52
N LEU A 417 -2.80 4.91 11.61
CA LEU A 417 -2.54 5.55 12.90
C LEU A 417 -3.84 6.19 13.40
N VAL A 418 -4.23 5.87 14.64
CA VAL A 418 -5.41 6.47 15.27
C VAL A 418 -4.98 7.34 16.43
N LEU A 419 -5.41 8.59 16.42
CA LEU A 419 -5.18 9.56 17.47
C LEU A 419 -6.51 9.99 18.05
N HIS A 420 -6.68 9.83 19.36
CA HIS A 420 -7.85 10.34 20.05
C HIS A 420 -7.54 11.71 20.65
N THR A 421 -8.37 12.70 20.33
CA THR A 421 -8.17 14.08 20.80
C THR A 421 -9.49 14.83 20.93
N ALA A 422 -9.58 15.72 21.92
CA ALA A 422 -10.67 16.69 22.02
C ALA A 422 -10.46 17.91 21.10
N ARG A 423 -9.23 18.11 20.59
CA ARG A 423 -8.82 19.24 19.75
C ARG A 423 -8.16 18.73 18.48
N PRO A 424 -8.92 18.15 17.53
CA PRO A 424 -8.37 17.70 16.26
C PRO A 424 -7.73 18.85 15.45
N ASP A 425 -8.16 20.10 15.69
CA ASP A 425 -7.62 21.33 15.10
C ASP A 425 -6.20 21.69 15.54
N GLN A 426 -5.71 21.07 16.61
CA GLN A 426 -4.39 21.31 17.16
C GLN A 426 -3.42 20.16 16.86
N VAL A 427 -3.85 19.15 16.10
CA VAL A 427 -3.00 18.00 15.78
C VAL A 427 -1.99 18.39 14.71
N VAL A 428 -0.72 18.22 15.06
CA VAL A 428 0.41 18.33 14.14
C VAL A 428 1.06 16.95 14.02
N LEU A 429 1.05 16.42 12.80
CA LEU A 429 1.73 15.19 12.44
C LEU A 429 3.20 15.50 12.17
N GLN A 430 4.09 14.77 12.85
CA GLN A 430 5.52 14.75 12.62
C GLN A 430 5.85 13.55 11.74
N LEU A 431 6.55 13.80 10.64
CA LEU A 431 7.00 12.78 9.69
C LEU A 431 8.52 12.74 9.73
N GLU A 432 9.10 11.58 9.99
CA GLU A 432 10.54 11.43 10.18
C GLU A 432 11.08 10.26 9.37
N LEU A 433 12.15 10.51 8.62
CA LEU A 433 12.97 9.43 8.07
C LEU A 433 13.95 9.00 9.16
N VAL A 434 13.83 7.76 9.63
CA VAL A 434 14.66 7.21 10.69
C VAL A 434 15.46 6.02 10.19
N VAL A 435 16.64 5.80 10.77
CA VAL A 435 17.46 4.63 10.45
C VAL A 435 16.78 3.38 11.02
N LEU A 436 16.47 2.42 10.15
CA LEU A 436 15.79 1.18 10.54
C LEU A 436 16.55 0.45 11.66
N ALA A 437 17.86 0.29 11.49
CA ALA A 437 18.70 -0.44 12.43
C ALA A 437 18.61 0.14 13.84
N ASP A 438 18.54 1.47 13.99
CA ASP A 438 18.42 2.10 15.30
C ASP A 438 17.05 1.83 15.93
N HIS A 439 16.00 1.84 15.12
CA HIS A 439 14.63 1.60 15.57
C HIS A 439 14.39 0.14 16.00
N VAL A 440 15.01 -0.80 15.29
CA VAL A 440 14.84 -2.24 15.49
C VAL A 440 15.78 -2.78 16.57
N LEU A 441 17.05 -2.39 16.53
CA LEU A 441 18.09 -2.97 17.38
C LEU A 441 18.22 -2.24 18.73
N ALA A 442 17.65 -1.04 18.83
CA ALA A 442 17.61 -0.24 20.05
C ALA A 442 16.25 0.47 20.21
N PRO A 443 15.13 -0.26 20.34
CA PRO A 443 13.77 0.31 20.35
C PRO A 443 13.50 1.29 21.52
N HIS A 444 14.34 1.26 22.55
CA HIS A 444 14.27 2.16 23.70
C HIS A 444 15.15 3.42 23.54
N ALA A 445 15.97 3.50 22.51
CA ALA A 445 16.75 4.68 22.16
C ALA A 445 16.00 5.50 21.09
N ALA A 446 16.17 6.82 21.12
CA ALA A 446 15.67 7.66 20.03
C ALA A 446 16.43 7.30 18.74
N PRO A 447 15.74 6.86 17.67
CA PRO A 447 16.42 6.49 16.43
C PRO A 447 17.03 7.74 15.79
N ARG A 448 18.14 7.58 15.07
CA ARG A 448 18.71 8.72 14.33
C ARG A 448 17.74 9.17 13.24
N VAL A 449 17.41 10.46 13.28
CA VAL A 449 16.52 11.12 12.32
C VAL A 449 17.37 11.70 11.19
N VAL A 450 17.14 11.21 9.98
CA VAL A 450 17.80 11.65 8.74
C VAL A 450 17.10 12.88 8.18
N ALA A 451 15.77 12.88 8.16
CA ALA A 451 14.97 14.02 7.74
C ALA A 451 13.69 14.12 8.58
N ARG A 452 13.18 15.33 8.78
CA ARG A 452 11.92 15.59 9.49
C ARG A 452 11.07 16.57 8.71
N GLY A 453 9.76 16.34 8.68
CA GLY A 453 8.75 17.29 8.26
C GLY A 453 7.60 17.31 9.25
N ALA A 454 6.74 18.31 9.13
CA ALA A 454 5.52 18.39 9.94
C ALA A 454 4.37 18.94 9.10
N VAL A 455 3.15 18.49 9.40
CA VAL A 455 1.93 19.02 8.79
C VAL A 455 0.81 19.08 9.82
N ALA A 456 0.11 20.20 9.85
CA ALA A 456 -1.08 20.37 10.69
C ALA A 456 -2.30 19.78 9.99
N LEU A 457 -3.22 19.18 10.74
CA LEU A 457 -4.51 18.80 10.18
C LEU A 457 -5.32 20.06 9.84
N PRO A 458 -5.72 20.28 8.58
CA PRO A 458 -6.75 21.23 8.24
C PRO A 458 -8.07 20.64 8.73
N LEU A 459 -8.77 21.32 9.64
CA LEU A 459 -10.13 20.87 9.91
C LEU A 459 -11.02 21.26 8.73
N PRO A 460 -11.81 20.32 8.18
CA PRO A 460 -13.10 20.69 7.64
C PRO A 460 -14.00 20.97 8.84
N LEU A 461 -13.86 22.15 9.46
CA LEU A 461 -14.97 22.67 10.25
C LEU A 461 -16.01 23.06 9.23
N PRO A 462 -17.25 22.52 9.25
CA PRO A 462 -18.33 23.31 8.70
C PRO A 462 -18.29 24.64 9.47
N PRO A 463 -18.27 25.82 8.81
CA PRO A 463 -18.94 26.93 9.46
C PRO A 463 -20.33 26.39 9.77
N ALA A 464 -20.83 26.60 10.99
CA ALA A 464 -22.14 26.12 11.44
C ALA A 464 -23.33 26.55 10.52
N GLU A 465 -23.04 27.27 9.44
CA GLU A 465 -23.93 27.91 8.48
C GLU A 465 -23.91 27.30 7.05
N ALA A 466 -22.94 26.47 6.65
CA ALA A 466 -22.88 25.97 5.26
C ALA A 466 -23.20 24.47 5.14
N GLY A 467 -24.45 24.09 5.39
CA GLY A 467 -24.99 22.74 5.13
C GLY A 467 -25.12 22.40 3.64
N LEU A 468 -24.15 22.81 2.83
CA LEU A 468 -24.13 22.65 1.37
C LEU A 468 -23.06 21.63 0.96
N PRO A 469 -23.27 20.91 -0.16
CA PRO A 469 -22.22 20.06 -0.74
C PRO A 469 -20.95 20.87 -1.06
N ALA A 470 -19.80 20.29 -0.78
CA ALA A 470 -18.47 20.81 -1.09
C ALA A 470 -17.80 19.93 -2.18
N PRO A 471 -16.74 20.40 -2.86
CA PRO A 471 -15.97 19.56 -3.76
C PRO A 471 -15.54 18.24 -3.09
N LEU A 472 -15.67 17.10 -3.77
CA LEU A 472 -15.46 15.77 -3.18
C LEU A 472 -14.14 15.62 -2.39
N GLY A 473 -13.04 16.18 -2.92
CA GLY A 473 -11.73 16.14 -2.28
C GLY A 473 -11.60 16.95 -0.98
N ALA A 474 -12.59 17.79 -0.66
CA ALA A 474 -12.69 18.58 0.57
C ALA A 474 -13.79 18.06 1.52
N ALA A 475 -14.65 17.15 1.06
CA ALA A 475 -15.80 16.63 1.81
C ALA A 475 -15.46 15.37 2.65
N GLY A 476 -14.37 14.66 2.31
CA GLY A 476 -13.92 13.44 2.98
C GLY A 476 -12.50 13.54 3.54
N ALA A 477 -11.61 12.62 3.14
CA ALA A 477 -10.22 12.57 3.59
C ALA A 477 -9.38 13.76 3.10
N SER A 478 -8.66 14.39 4.04
CA SER A 478 -7.70 15.45 3.74
C SER A 478 -6.35 14.86 3.35
N VAL A 479 -5.83 15.22 2.17
CA VAL A 479 -4.46 14.87 1.74
C VAL A 479 -3.49 15.96 2.19
N LEU A 480 -2.47 15.57 2.94
CA LEU A 480 -1.56 16.46 3.65
C LEU A 480 -0.12 16.19 3.23
N ARG A 481 0.55 17.23 2.74
CA ARG A 481 1.93 17.17 2.26
C ARG A 481 2.87 17.81 3.28
N ALA A 482 3.93 17.11 3.64
CA ALA A 482 4.99 17.58 4.51
C ALA A 482 6.31 17.58 3.77
N VAL A 483 6.96 18.74 3.71
CA VAL A 483 8.34 18.84 3.21
C VAL A 483 9.28 18.26 4.25
N LEU A 484 10.08 17.27 3.86
CA LEU A 484 11.09 16.64 4.70
C LEU A 484 12.40 17.42 4.60
N GLN A 485 12.92 17.88 5.73
CA GLN A 485 14.14 18.67 5.83
C GLN A 485 15.20 17.97 6.67
N ALA A 486 16.47 18.14 6.28
CA ALA A 486 17.60 17.65 7.04
C ALA A 486 17.74 18.43 8.36
N PRO A 487 17.79 17.76 9.53
CA PRO A 487 17.79 18.46 10.82
C PRO A 487 18.96 19.44 11.01
N ALA A 488 20.14 19.11 10.47
CA ALA A 488 21.34 19.91 10.67
C ALA A 488 21.46 21.10 9.71
N THR A 489 20.93 20.99 8.48
CA THR A 489 21.15 21.99 7.42
C THR A 489 19.88 22.71 6.98
N GLY A 490 18.71 22.19 7.34
CA GLY A 490 17.41 22.68 6.86
C GLY A 490 17.17 22.39 5.37
N ALA A 491 18.09 21.70 4.69
CA ALA A 491 17.95 21.40 3.27
C ALA A 491 16.76 20.46 3.02
N ALA A 492 15.96 20.75 1.99
CA ALA A 492 14.83 19.90 1.61
C ALA A 492 15.33 18.58 1.01
N VAL A 493 15.04 17.47 1.70
CA VAL A 493 15.39 16.10 1.33
C VAL A 493 14.31 15.47 0.46
N GLY A 494 13.05 15.88 0.62
CA GLY A 494 11.93 15.34 -0.13
C GLY A 494 10.58 15.84 0.37
N GLU A 495 9.52 15.16 -0.04
CA GLU A 495 8.14 15.38 0.40
C GLU A 495 7.50 14.04 0.75
N ALA A 496 6.80 14.00 1.89
CA ALA A 496 5.96 12.88 2.29
C ALA A 496 4.51 13.33 2.31
N THR A 497 3.61 12.44 1.89
CA THR A 497 2.17 12.71 1.95
C THR A 497 1.48 11.70 2.84
N VAL A 498 0.55 12.21 3.65
CA VAL A 498 -0.34 11.43 4.50
C VAL A 498 -1.77 11.82 4.18
N GLU A 499 -2.71 10.91 4.46
CA GLU A 499 -4.13 11.21 4.42
C GLU A 499 -4.68 11.19 5.83
N ALA A 500 -5.60 12.10 6.13
CA ALA A 500 -6.25 12.15 7.42
C ALA A 500 -7.78 12.22 7.28
N VAL A 501 -8.46 11.37 8.03
CA VAL A 501 -9.92 11.42 8.23
C VAL A 501 -10.17 11.73 9.70
N VAL A 502 -11.01 12.72 9.99
CA VAL A 502 -11.41 13.06 11.34
C VAL A 502 -12.82 12.55 11.57
N ALA A 503 -13.00 11.58 12.47
CA ALA A 503 -14.30 11.14 12.95
C ALA A 503 -14.62 11.88 14.25
N THR A 504 -15.58 12.81 14.21
CA THR A 504 -16.03 13.55 15.40
C THR A 504 -16.94 12.68 16.27
N ALA A 505 -16.95 12.95 17.57
CA ALA A 505 -17.90 12.32 18.48
C ALA A 505 -19.34 12.76 18.11
N TYR A 506 -20.27 11.81 18.14
CA TYR A 506 -21.69 12.10 17.88
C TYR A 506 -22.41 12.50 19.16
N ALA A 507 -22.98 13.71 19.18
CA ALA A 507 -23.62 14.29 20.36
C ALA A 507 -25.03 13.75 20.65
N GLY A 508 -25.75 13.30 19.62
CA GLY A 508 -27.13 12.82 19.74
C GLY A 508 -27.27 11.38 20.26
N ARG A 509 -26.17 10.74 20.68
CA ARG A 509 -26.17 9.34 21.13
C ARG A 509 -26.96 9.18 22.43
N THR A 510 -27.95 8.28 22.42
CA THR A 510 -28.72 7.88 23.60
C THR A 510 -28.34 6.44 24.01
N ALA A 511 -27.89 6.28 25.26
CA ALA A 511 -27.48 4.97 25.79
C ALA A 511 -28.67 4.00 25.91
N GLY A 512 -28.41 2.70 25.71
CA GLY A 512 -29.40 1.64 25.91
C GLY A 512 -29.82 0.85 24.66
N HIS A 513 -29.25 1.15 23.49
CA HIS A 513 -29.55 0.46 22.22
C HIS A 513 -28.70 -0.82 22.01
N ALA A 514 -27.52 -0.90 22.65
CA ALA A 514 -26.54 -1.98 22.43
C ALA A 514 -27.05 -3.42 22.69
N ASP A 515 -27.98 -3.62 23.63
CA ASP A 515 -28.40 -4.96 24.06
C ASP A 515 -29.55 -5.57 23.22
N GLY A 516 -30.19 -4.77 22.34
CA GLY A 516 -31.30 -5.21 21.50
C GLY A 516 -30.96 -5.42 20.02
N HIS A 517 -30.03 -4.62 19.48
CA HIS A 517 -29.71 -4.62 18.04
C HIS A 517 -28.48 -5.46 17.68
N ALA A 518 -27.52 -5.62 18.61
CA ALA A 518 -26.18 -6.07 18.29
C ALA A 518 -26.02 -7.57 17.97
N ARG A 519 -27.05 -8.42 18.15
CA ARG A 519 -26.88 -9.89 18.02
C ARG A 519 -28.10 -10.65 17.50
N ALA A 520 -29.13 -9.96 17.01
CA ALA A 520 -30.34 -10.63 16.52
C ALA A 520 -30.08 -11.56 15.32
N TRP A 521 -29.07 -11.25 14.51
CA TRP A 521 -28.63 -12.05 13.36
C TRP A 521 -27.71 -13.22 13.74
N ALA A 522 -27.07 -13.18 14.92
CA ALA A 522 -26.11 -14.18 15.39
C ALA A 522 -26.77 -15.37 16.13
N ARG A 523 -28.06 -15.64 15.92
CA ARG A 523 -28.71 -16.83 16.49
C ARG A 523 -28.11 -18.09 15.84
N ALA A 524 -27.17 -18.67 16.59
CA ALA A 524 -26.33 -19.83 16.28
C ALA A 524 -26.97 -20.86 15.32
N GLY A 525 -26.60 -20.78 14.04
CA GLY A 525 -26.69 -21.90 13.11
C GLY A 525 -27.61 -21.75 11.90
N ARG A 526 -28.29 -20.61 11.70
CA ARG A 526 -29.21 -20.42 10.57
C ARG A 526 -28.85 -19.21 9.70
N THR A 527 -28.80 -19.43 8.38
CA THR A 527 -28.70 -18.37 7.38
C THR A 527 -30.00 -17.56 7.31
N LEU A 528 -29.89 -16.24 7.39
CA LEU A 528 -31.03 -15.32 7.29
C LEU A 528 -31.18 -14.78 5.86
N VAL A 529 -32.39 -14.39 5.49
CA VAL A 529 -32.67 -13.73 4.22
C VAL A 529 -33.05 -12.28 4.49
N TYR A 530 -32.35 -11.37 3.80
CA TYR A 530 -32.68 -9.95 3.77
C TYR A 530 -33.24 -9.61 2.39
N GLY A 531 -34.28 -8.78 2.35
CA GLY A 531 -34.86 -8.31 1.10
C GLY A 531 -34.10 -7.11 0.54
N HIS A 532 -33.41 -7.29 -0.60
CA HIS A 532 -32.65 -6.25 -1.28
C HIS A 532 -33.58 -5.12 -1.74
N ARG A 533 -33.33 -3.86 -1.33
CA ARG A 533 -34.19 -2.69 -1.62
C ARG A 533 -35.68 -2.92 -1.34
N GLY A 534 -36.00 -3.79 -0.38
CA GLY A 534 -37.33 -4.36 -0.16
C GLY A 534 -37.52 -5.71 -0.86
N SER A 535 -38.31 -5.75 -1.94
CA SER A 535 -38.65 -6.97 -2.70
C SER A 535 -37.80 -7.14 -3.98
N GLY A 536 -36.59 -6.60 -3.97
CA GLY A 536 -35.62 -6.66 -5.05
C GLY A 536 -35.46 -5.37 -5.85
N MET A 537 -34.32 -5.28 -6.52
CA MET A 537 -33.99 -4.27 -7.52
C MET A 537 -34.92 -4.37 -8.72
N ASN A 538 -35.08 -3.24 -9.41
CA ASN A 538 -35.85 -3.16 -10.62
C ASN A 538 -35.18 -3.90 -11.78
N CYS A 539 -35.96 -4.73 -12.48
CA CYS A 539 -35.53 -5.40 -13.70
C CYS A 539 -36.47 -5.09 -14.88
N PRO A 540 -35.99 -5.24 -16.14
CA PRO A 540 -36.85 -5.17 -17.31
C PRO A 540 -37.98 -6.20 -17.27
N PRO A 541 -39.21 -5.88 -17.74
CA PRO A 541 -40.34 -6.80 -17.76
C PRO A 541 -40.05 -8.14 -18.46
N GLU A 542 -39.13 -8.15 -19.42
CA GLU A 542 -38.69 -9.34 -20.15
C GLU A 542 -37.96 -10.34 -19.26
N GLN A 543 -37.31 -9.88 -18.18
CA GLN A 543 -36.62 -10.75 -17.23
C GLN A 543 -37.57 -11.41 -16.22
N ARG A 544 -38.77 -10.84 -16.01
CA ARG A 544 -39.79 -11.38 -15.09
C ARG A 544 -41.19 -11.34 -15.72
N PRO A 545 -41.43 -12.06 -16.83
CA PRO A 545 -42.72 -12.04 -17.52
C PRO A 545 -43.84 -12.55 -16.61
N GLY A 546 -44.95 -11.81 -16.57
CA GLY A 546 -46.15 -12.20 -15.81
C GLY A 546 -46.09 -11.95 -14.30
N ARG A 547 -45.03 -11.31 -13.78
CA ARG A 547 -44.95 -10.88 -12.37
C ARG A 547 -45.08 -9.36 -12.25
N LEU A 548 -45.94 -8.93 -11.32
CA LEU A 548 -46.04 -7.52 -10.94
C LEU A 548 -44.79 -7.15 -10.13
N GLN A 549 -44.06 -6.11 -10.55
CA GLN A 549 -42.88 -5.62 -9.85
C GLN A 549 -43.22 -4.42 -8.98
N LEU A 550 -42.90 -4.48 -7.69
CA LEU A 550 -42.96 -3.33 -6.80
C LEU A 550 -41.72 -2.47 -7.03
N GLY A 551 -41.89 -1.14 -7.04
CA GLY A 551 -40.73 -0.26 -7.19
C GLY A 551 -39.75 -0.43 -6.04
N GLU A 552 -38.47 -0.60 -6.35
CA GLU A 552 -37.39 -0.72 -5.37
C GLU A 552 -37.30 0.50 -4.44
N ASN A 553 -36.75 0.32 -3.25
CA ASN A 553 -36.53 1.39 -2.27
C ASN A 553 -37.82 2.15 -1.89
N THR A 554 -38.96 1.45 -1.92
CA THR A 554 -40.25 1.98 -1.51
C THR A 554 -40.79 1.29 -0.26
N ALA A 555 -41.51 2.04 0.59
CA ALA A 555 -42.18 1.48 1.76
C ALA A 555 -43.12 0.31 1.41
N LEU A 556 -43.74 0.34 0.23
CA LEU A 556 -44.60 -0.74 -0.26
C LEU A 556 -43.80 -2.02 -0.54
N SER A 557 -42.68 -1.90 -1.24
CA SER A 557 -41.77 -3.02 -1.55
C SER A 557 -41.20 -3.64 -0.26
N MET A 558 -40.82 -2.82 0.70
CA MET A 558 -40.30 -3.28 1.99
C MET A 558 -41.38 -3.93 2.86
N LEU A 559 -42.60 -3.39 2.88
CA LEU A 559 -43.72 -3.99 3.62
C LEU A 559 -44.10 -5.35 3.03
N HIS A 560 -43.97 -5.51 1.71
CA HIS A 560 -44.19 -6.80 1.05
C HIS A 560 -43.14 -7.82 1.48
N ALA A 561 -41.85 -7.48 1.40
CA ALA A 561 -40.77 -8.36 1.86
C ALA A 561 -40.91 -8.72 3.35
N ALA A 562 -41.26 -7.75 4.20
CA ALA A 562 -41.54 -7.97 5.62
C ALA A 562 -42.69 -8.97 5.85
N ARG A 563 -43.75 -8.92 5.02
CA ARG A 563 -44.87 -9.88 5.08
C ARG A 563 -44.48 -11.27 4.60
N ASP A 564 -43.53 -11.36 3.67
CA ASP A 564 -42.99 -12.63 3.19
C ASP A 564 -42.08 -13.31 4.24
N GLY A 565 -41.63 -12.57 5.27
CA GLY A 565 -40.96 -13.13 6.45
C GLY A 565 -39.44 -12.96 6.48
N VAL A 566 -38.89 -11.99 5.72
CA VAL A 566 -37.47 -11.64 5.81
C VAL A 566 -37.09 -11.20 7.21
N ALA A 567 -35.83 -11.46 7.60
CA ALA A 567 -35.31 -11.02 8.89
C ALA A 567 -35.10 -9.49 8.92
N ALA A 568 -34.66 -8.93 7.78
CA ALA A 568 -34.53 -7.50 7.58
C ALA A 568 -34.80 -7.12 6.12
N VAL A 569 -35.05 -5.82 5.90
CA VAL A 569 -35.01 -5.21 4.57
C VAL A 569 -33.75 -4.38 4.45
N GLU A 570 -33.03 -4.55 3.36
CA GLU A 570 -31.88 -3.73 2.98
C GLU A 570 -32.39 -2.55 2.14
N PHE A 571 -31.78 -1.37 2.33
CA PHE A 571 -32.03 -0.20 1.50
C PHE A 571 -30.92 0.87 1.62
N ASP A 572 -30.82 1.67 0.57
CA ASP A 572 -29.85 2.75 0.44
C ASP A 572 -30.32 4.07 1.05
N VAL A 573 -29.44 4.74 1.80
CA VAL A 573 -29.69 6.07 2.35
C VAL A 573 -28.70 7.09 1.80
N GLN A 574 -29.26 8.18 1.25
CA GLN A 574 -28.55 9.37 0.78
C GLN A 574 -29.13 10.64 1.44
N LEU A 575 -28.46 11.79 1.28
CA LEU A 575 -28.97 13.09 1.74
C LEU A 575 -29.41 13.98 0.57
N THR A 576 -30.54 14.65 0.75
CA THR A 576 -30.96 15.78 -0.08
C THR A 576 -30.18 17.05 0.26
N ARG A 577 -30.26 18.09 -0.58
CA ARG A 577 -29.64 19.41 -0.38
C ARG A 577 -29.97 20.06 0.97
N ASP A 578 -31.19 19.84 1.46
CA ASP A 578 -31.69 20.31 2.75
C ASP A 578 -31.45 19.31 3.89
N LEU A 579 -30.47 18.40 3.71
CA LEU A 579 -29.94 17.48 4.71
C LEU A 579 -30.95 16.45 5.24
N VAL A 580 -31.93 16.06 4.40
CA VAL A 580 -32.92 15.04 4.76
C VAL A 580 -32.45 13.67 4.28
N PRO A 581 -32.34 12.65 5.17
CA PRO A 581 -32.08 11.28 4.77
C PRO A 581 -33.23 10.70 3.95
N VAL A 582 -32.95 10.38 2.69
CA VAL A 582 -33.87 9.79 1.71
C VAL A 582 -33.44 8.40 1.32
N VAL A 583 -34.41 7.58 0.93
CA VAL A 583 -34.21 6.17 0.59
C VAL A 583 -34.16 6.05 -0.93
N TYR A 584 -32.97 5.90 -1.48
CA TYR A 584 -32.73 5.93 -2.93
C TYR A 584 -31.33 5.39 -3.27
N HIS A 585 -31.24 4.52 -4.28
CA HIS A 585 -29.99 3.84 -4.65
C HIS A 585 -29.08 4.71 -5.52
N ASP A 586 -29.57 5.16 -6.68
CA ASP A 586 -28.70 5.79 -7.68
C ASP A 586 -28.22 7.18 -7.24
N TRP A 587 -27.03 7.60 -7.70
CA TRP A 587 -26.54 8.96 -7.44
C TRP A 587 -27.40 10.04 -8.12
N ILE A 588 -28.00 9.68 -9.25
CA ILE A 588 -28.75 10.55 -10.14
C ILE A 588 -30.22 10.11 -10.18
N VAL A 589 -31.15 11.06 -10.08
CA VAL A 589 -32.59 10.81 -10.18
C VAL A 589 -32.99 10.65 -11.65
N ALA A 590 -32.94 9.42 -12.17
CA ALA A 590 -33.09 9.14 -13.60
C ALA A 590 -34.54 9.17 -14.10
N GLU A 591 -35.55 9.13 -13.21
CA GLU A 591 -36.96 8.96 -13.54
C GLU A 591 -37.54 10.07 -14.44
N THR A 592 -36.95 11.25 -14.40
CA THR A 592 -37.42 12.43 -15.14
C THR A 592 -36.59 12.77 -16.37
N ARG A 593 -35.58 11.95 -16.69
CA ARG A 593 -34.56 12.19 -17.74
C ARG A 593 -33.71 13.45 -17.49
N LEU A 594 -33.85 14.08 -16.33
CA LEU A 594 -32.97 15.15 -15.87
C LEU A 594 -31.87 14.50 -15.04
N GLU A 595 -30.63 14.54 -15.52
CA GLU A 595 -29.48 14.01 -14.80
C GLU A 595 -29.14 14.94 -13.61
N THR A 596 -29.90 14.80 -12.52
CA THR A 596 -29.76 15.63 -11.33
C THR A 596 -29.33 14.79 -10.12
N PRO A 597 -28.19 15.09 -9.48
CA PRO A 597 -27.76 14.40 -8.27
C PRO A 597 -28.73 14.58 -7.11
N VAL A 598 -28.95 13.53 -6.31
CA VAL A 598 -29.80 13.59 -5.11
C VAL A 598 -29.36 14.71 -4.16
N SER A 599 -28.04 14.88 -3.98
CA SER A 599 -27.42 15.90 -3.12
C SER A 599 -27.70 17.35 -3.55
N SER A 600 -28.16 17.57 -4.79
CA SER A 600 -28.48 18.90 -5.34
C SER A 600 -29.96 19.29 -5.21
N LEU A 601 -30.82 18.34 -4.85
CA LEU A 601 -32.27 18.51 -4.75
C LEU A 601 -32.69 18.71 -3.30
N ALA A 602 -33.53 19.70 -3.01
CA ALA A 602 -34.25 19.73 -1.73
C ALA A 602 -35.30 18.60 -1.69
N LEU A 603 -35.72 18.14 -0.50
CA LEU A 603 -36.68 17.04 -0.34
C LEU A 603 -37.96 17.24 -1.18
N ALA A 604 -38.51 18.46 -1.18
CA ALA A 604 -39.70 18.78 -1.96
C ALA A 604 -39.48 18.60 -3.48
N GLN A 605 -38.30 18.95 -3.98
CA GLN A 605 -37.93 18.78 -5.38
C GLN A 605 -37.71 17.31 -5.70
N PHE A 606 -36.96 16.59 -4.86
CA PHE A 606 -36.74 15.16 -4.98
C PHE A 606 -38.07 14.39 -5.08
N ARG A 607 -39.02 14.68 -4.18
CA ARG A 607 -40.36 14.08 -4.22
C ARG A 607 -41.16 14.43 -5.47
N ALA A 608 -41.01 15.64 -6.00
CA ALA A 608 -41.69 16.06 -7.23
C ALA A 608 -41.23 15.26 -8.45
N LEU A 609 -40.00 14.73 -8.43
CA LEU A 609 -39.45 13.88 -9.49
C LEU A 609 -39.97 12.43 -9.45
N ASN A 610 -40.75 12.05 -8.44
CA ASN A 610 -41.35 10.73 -8.38
C ASN A 610 -42.24 10.46 -9.62
N PRO A 611 -42.18 9.27 -10.24
CA PRO A 611 -42.96 9.02 -11.45
C PRO A 611 -44.47 9.12 -11.26
N ARG A 612 -45.02 8.94 -10.05
CA ARG A 612 -46.44 9.20 -9.75
C ARG A 612 -46.84 10.65 -9.96
N ASN A 613 -45.91 11.57 -9.70
CA ASN A 613 -46.14 13.00 -9.74
C ASN A 613 -45.90 13.58 -11.15
N CYS A 614 -45.21 12.82 -12.00
CA CYS A 614 -45.02 13.15 -13.39
C CYS A 614 -46.29 12.79 -14.18
N ALA A 615 -47.14 13.79 -14.45
CA ALA A 615 -48.29 13.59 -15.35
C ALA A 615 -47.81 13.01 -16.70
N PRO A 616 -48.60 12.13 -17.36
CA PRO A 616 -48.31 11.74 -18.73
C PRO A 616 -48.31 13.02 -19.57
N ARG A 617 -47.14 13.47 -20.01
CA ARG A 617 -47.02 14.67 -20.83
C ARG A 617 -47.76 14.42 -22.15
N ALA A 618 -48.96 14.95 -22.26
CA ALA A 618 -49.61 15.17 -23.55
C ALA A 618 -48.70 16.08 -24.39
N SER A 619 -48.26 15.55 -25.53
CA SER A 619 -47.74 16.25 -26.71
C SER A 619 -47.02 17.59 -26.48
N ARG A 620 -45.69 17.59 -26.65
CA ARG A 620 -45.01 18.70 -27.31
C ARG A 620 -44.11 18.12 -28.40
N SER A 621 -44.35 18.56 -29.63
CA SER A 621 -43.54 18.22 -30.80
C SER A 621 -42.09 18.61 -30.56
N CYS A 622 -41.24 17.62 -30.35
CA CYS A 622 -39.80 17.77 -30.51
C CYS A 622 -39.30 16.43 -31.08
N SER A 623 -39.51 16.27 -32.39
CA SER A 623 -39.00 15.16 -33.19
C SER A 623 -37.49 15.27 -33.47
N ASP A 624 -36.81 16.30 -32.96
CA ASP A 624 -35.49 16.69 -33.45
C ASP A 624 -34.36 16.50 -32.42
N LEU A 625 -34.66 15.92 -31.26
CA LEU A 625 -33.63 15.44 -30.33
C LEU A 625 -33.71 13.92 -30.29
N ALA A 626 -32.73 13.27 -30.93
CA ALA A 626 -32.51 11.84 -30.76
C ALA A 626 -32.49 11.55 -29.25
N ALA A 627 -33.40 10.69 -28.79
CA ALA A 627 -33.41 10.27 -27.41
C ALA A 627 -32.06 9.62 -27.10
N PRO A 628 -31.32 10.08 -26.08
CA PRO A 628 -30.15 9.35 -25.63
C PRO A 628 -30.56 7.92 -25.26
N PRO A 629 -29.67 6.92 -25.43
CA PRO A 629 -29.98 5.55 -25.03
C PRO A 629 -30.45 5.55 -23.57
N ALA A 630 -31.49 4.75 -23.29
CA ALA A 630 -31.99 4.61 -21.93
C ALA A 630 -30.83 4.18 -21.01
N PRO A 631 -30.73 4.74 -19.79
CA PRO A 631 -29.71 4.31 -18.85
C PRO A 631 -29.81 2.79 -18.64
N PRO A 632 -28.68 2.09 -18.47
CA PRO A 632 -28.63 0.63 -18.41
C PRO A 632 -29.36 0.03 -17.20
N ILE A 633 -29.70 0.84 -16.19
CA ILE A 633 -30.47 0.46 -14.99
C ILE A 633 -31.78 1.25 -14.99
N LEU A 634 -32.92 0.55 -14.97
CA LEU A 634 -34.23 1.21 -14.87
C LEU A 634 -34.52 1.59 -13.42
N ALA A 635 -34.31 2.86 -13.09
CA ALA A 635 -34.91 3.49 -11.90
C ALA A 635 -36.45 3.29 -11.90
N ASN A 636 -37.12 3.69 -10.81
CA ASN A 636 -38.57 3.48 -10.68
C ASN A 636 -39.32 4.07 -11.88
N SER A 637 -40.08 3.26 -12.62
CA SER A 637 -40.67 3.68 -13.91
C SER A 637 -42.09 3.20 -14.06
N ALA A 638 -42.82 3.65 -15.08
CA ALA A 638 -44.19 3.21 -15.35
C ALA A 638 -44.37 1.68 -15.46
N ALA A 639 -43.28 0.91 -15.68
CA ALA A 639 -43.28 -0.55 -15.66
C ALA A 639 -43.31 -1.17 -14.25
N THR A 640 -43.12 -0.37 -13.20
CA THR A 640 -43.13 -0.76 -11.78
C THR A 640 -44.34 -0.19 -11.06
N VAL A 641 -44.83 -0.88 -10.02
CA VAL A 641 -45.86 -0.34 -9.13
C VAL A 641 -45.22 0.80 -8.35
N GLN A 642 -45.59 1.98 -8.79
CA GLN A 642 -45.12 3.22 -8.23
C GLN A 642 -45.45 3.32 -6.74
N ALA A 643 -44.60 3.96 -5.95
CA ALA A 643 -44.88 4.47 -4.60
C ALA A 643 -44.18 5.83 -4.42
N PRO A 644 -44.55 6.67 -3.43
CA PRO A 644 -43.79 7.89 -3.20
C PRO A 644 -42.38 7.55 -2.77
N PHE A 645 -41.41 8.39 -3.14
CA PHE A 645 -40.08 8.31 -2.55
C PHE A 645 -40.17 8.57 -1.06
N ALA A 646 -39.49 7.74 -0.28
CA ALA A 646 -39.55 7.76 1.17
C ALA A 646 -38.33 8.47 1.77
N THR A 647 -38.54 9.11 2.90
CA THR A 647 -37.46 9.46 3.83
C THR A 647 -37.17 8.30 4.76
N LEU A 648 -35.96 8.26 5.34
CA LEU A 648 -35.62 7.27 6.37
C LEU A 648 -36.59 7.34 7.56
N HIS A 649 -36.97 8.55 7.98
CA HIS A 649 -37.91 8.77 9.07
C HIS A 649 -39.29 8.14 8.79
N GLU A 650 -39.80 8.29 7.55
CA GLU A 650 -41.08 7.71 7.15
C GLU A 650 -41.04 6.17 7.14
N LEU A 651 -39.90 5.57 6.76
CA LEU A 651 -39.77 4.10 6.79
C LEU A 651 -39.90 3.52 8.20
N PHE A 652 -39.33 4.18 9.21
CA PHE A 652 -39.45 3.74 10.60
C PHE A 652 -40.91 3.64 11.06
N GLY A 653 -41.76 4.58 10.61
CA GLY A 653 -43.20 4.58 10.91
C GLY A 653 -44.04 3.68 9.99
N ALA A 654 -43.61 3.44 8.76
CA ALA A 654 -44.36 2.66 7.78
C ALA A 654 -44.23 1.13 7.98
N LEU A 655 -43.08 0.66 8.50
CA LEU A 655 -42.79 -0.76 8.64
C LEU A 655 -43.05 -1.27 10.07
N PRO A 656 -43.45 -2.54 10.26
CA PRO A 656 -43.62 -3.13 11.58
C PRO A 656 -42.31 -3.07 12.40
N ALA A 657 -42.38 -2.77 13.70
CA ALA A 657 -41.19 -2.62 14.56
C ALA A 657 -40.30 -3.87 14.65
N ALA A 658 -40.87 -5.05 14.36
CA ALA A 658 -40.14 -6.33 14.37
C ALA A 658 -39.28 -6.55 13.11
N THR A 659 -39.55 -5.85 12.00
CA THR A 659 -38.78 -5.98 10.75
C THR A 659 -37.42 -5.31 10.93
N GLY A 660 -36.33 -6.06 10.81
CA GLY A 660 -34.98 -5.49 10.89
C GLY A 660 -34.68 -4.55 9.71
N PHE A 661 -33.79 -3.57 9.92
CA PHE A 661 -33.23 -2.73 8.86
C PHE A 661 -31.76 -3.03 8.65
N ASP A 662 -31.38 -3.23 7.40
CA ASP A 662 -30.01 -3.09 6.93
C ASP A 662 -29.93 -1.75 6.19
N ILE A 663 -29.26 -0.78 6.81
CA ILE A 663 -29.18 0.59 6.32
C ILE A 663 -27.84 0.75 5.61
N GLU A 664 -27.85 0.69 4.27
CA GLU A 664 -26.69 1.02 3.46
C GLU A 664 -26.48 2.54 3.45
N VAL A 665 -25.44 3.01 4.12
CA VAL A 665 -25.04 4.42 4.11
C VAL A 665 -24.23 4.67 2.83
N LYS A 666 -24.89 5.28 1.84
CA LYS A 666 -24.32 5.48 0.51
C LYS A 666 -23.59 6.81 0.43
N TYR A 667 -22.26 6.76 0.47
CA TYR A 667 -21.39 7.92 0.32
C TYR A 667 -20.44 7.69 -0.86
N PRO A 668 -20.31 8.64 -1.79
CA PRO A 668 -19.69 8.38 -3.08
C PRO A 668 -18.20 8.11 -2.96
N MET A 669 -17.76 7.00 -3.55
CA MET A 669 -16.35 6.77 -3.85
C MET A 669 -15.94 7.63 -5.07
N PRO A 670 -14.68 8.08 -5.18
CA PRO A 670 -14.34 9.01 -6.26
C PRO A 670 -14.39 8.42 -7.68
N ASP A 671 -14.13 7.13 -7.86
CA ASP A 671 -14.39 6.42 -9.13
C ASP A 671 -15.88 6.39 -9.49
N GLU A 672 -16.77 6.13 -8.52
CA GLU A 672 -18.21 6.18 -8.74
C GLU A 672 -18.67 7.59 -9.09
N ALA A 673 -18.15 8.60 -8.39
CA ALA A 673 -18.46 9.99 -8.64
C ALA A 673 -17.99 10.45 -10.03
N ASP A 674 -16.76 10.08 -10.42
CA ASP A 674 -16.21 10.35 -11.76
C ASP A 674 -17.06 9.67 -12.86
N ALA A 675 -17.51 8.43 -12.62
CA ALA A 675 -18.34 7.68 -13.57
C ALA A 675 -19.69 8.36 -13.87
N VAL A 676 -20.23 9.14 -12.92
CA VAL A 676 -21.49 9.89 -13.07
C VAL A 676 -21.29 11.41 -13.15
N ALA A 677 -20.04 11.87 -13.35
CA ALA A 677 -19.67 13.29 -13.41
C ALA A 677 -20.14 14.12 -12.18
N MET A 678 -20.21 13.50 -11.01
CA MET A 678 -20.53 14.16 -9.75
C MET A 678 -19.28 14.77 -9.14
N SER A 679 -19.32 16.08 -8.84
CA SER A 679 -18.15 16.83 -8.36
C SER A 679 -18.24 17.26 -6.90
N THR A 680 -19.38 17.05 -6.23
CA THR A 680 -19.63 17.52 -4.85
C THR A 680 -20.26 16.46 -3.97
N SER A 681 -19.94 16.50 -2.67
CA SER A 681 -20.58 15.71 -1.60
C SER A 681 -20.62 16.53 -0.30
N PHE A 682 -21.46 16.12 0.65
CA PHE A 682 -21.49 16.73 1.97
C PHE A 682 -20.28 16.32 2.80
N GLU A 683 -19.88 17.18 3.75
CA GLU A 683 -18.86 16.80 4.73
C GLU A 683 -19.26 15.50 5.46
N ILE A 684 -18.32 14.57 5.55
CA ILE A 684 -18.58 13.18 5.91
C ILE A 684 -19.13 13.01 7.35
N ASN A 685 -18.73 13.84 8.32
CA ASN A 685 -19.32 13.80 9.66
C ASN A 685 -20.75 14.33 9.67
N LEU A 686 -21.00 15.46 9.01
CA LEU A 686 -22.35 16.01 8.84
C LEU A 686 -23.27 14.97 8.21
N PHE A 687 -22.80 14.29 7.16
CA PHE A 687 -23.56 13.26 6.46
C PHE A 687 -24.01 12.14 7.40
N VAL A 688 -23.06 11.54 8.14
CA VAL A 688 -23.33 10.47 9.10
C VAL A 688 -24.20 10.98 10.26
N ASP A 689 -23.94 12.17 10.80
CA ASP A 689 -24.67 12.73 11.93
C ASP A 689 -26.16 12.96 11.59
N ARG A 690 -26.49 13.41 10.37
CA ARG A 690 -27.89 13.57 9.95
C ARG A 690 -28.64 12.25 9.88
N ILE A 691 -27.97 11.17 9.45
CA ILE A 691 -28.57 9.83 9.42
C ILE A 691 -28.76 9.30 10.84
N LEU A 692 -27.74 9.44 11.69
CA LEU A 692 -27.80 9.02 13.09
C LEU A 692 -28.88 9.77 13.88
N ASP A 693 -29.11 11.06 13.61
CA ASP A 693 -30.19 11.84 14.23
C ASP A 693 -31.56 11.18 14.01
N VAL A 694 -31.84 10.70 12.80
CA VAL A 694 -33.09 9.99 12.49
C VAL A 694 -33.11 8.62 13.17
N VAL A 695 -32.00 7.88 13.11
CA VAL A 695 -31.93 6.52 13.66
C VAL A 695 -32.10 6.52 15.17
N TYR A 696 -31.34 7.32 15.93
CA TYR A 696 -31.50 7.36 17.40
C TYR A 696 -32.86 7.93 17.85
N ALA A 697 -33.50 8.76 17.04
CA ALA A 697 -34.84 9.26 17.33
C ALA A 697 -35.94 8.21 17.10
N ALA A 698 -35.74 7.24 16.18
CA ALA A 698 -36.80 6.36 15.69
C ALA A 698 -36.54 4.85 15.84
N ALA A 699 -35.31 4.41 16.13
CA ALA A 699 -34.91 3.01 16.17
C ALA A 699 -35.70 2.17 17.18
N ALA A 700 -36.05 2.75 18.33
CA ALA A 700 -36.69 2.04 19.46
C ALA A 700 -35.99 0.70 19.73
N SER A 701 -36.68 -0.44 19.57
CA SER A 701 -36.11 -1.79 19.72
C SER A 701 -35.95 -2.55 18.39
N ARG A 702 -36.11 -1.88 17.24
CA ARG A 702 -36.05 -2.50 15.91
C ARG A 702 -34.63 -2.96 15.58
N PRO A 703 -34.35 -4.23 15.23
CA PRO A 703 -33.00 -4.66 14.83
C PRO A 703 -32.45 -3.80 13.68
N ILE A 704 -31.26 -3.22 13.85
CA ILE A 704 -30.63 -2.36 12.84
C ILE A 704 -29.19 -2.82 12.65
N VAL A 705 -28.74 -2.94 11.41
CA VAL A 705 -27.33 -3.04 11.01
C VAL A 705 -27.03 -1.90 10.05
N PHE A 706 -25.84 -1.32 10.15
CA PHE A 706 -25.33 -0.40 9.15
C PHE A 706 -24.36 -1.11 8.22
N THR A 707 -24.47 -0.81 6.94
CA THR A 707 -23.57 -1.28 5.91
C THR A 707 -23.06 -0.09 5.09
N SER A 708 -21.83 -0.13 4.59
CA SER A 708 -21.36 0.81 3.55
C SER A 708 -20.22 0.21 2.71
N PHE A 709 -20.15 0.55 1.42
CA PHE A 709 -18.98 0.30 0.57
C PHE A 709 -17.81 1.23 0.90
N HIS A 710 -18.09 2.37 1.55
CA HIS A 710 -17.08 3.37 1.87
C HIS A 710 -16.42 3.04 3.24
N PRO A 711 -15.12 2.70 3.28
CA PRO A 711 -14.47 2.28 4.52
C PRO A 711 -14.52 3.36 5.60
N ASP A 712 -14.30 4.63 5.24
CA ASP A 712 -14.32 5.72 6.22
C ASP A 712 -15.72 5.95 6.82
N ILE A 713 -16.80 5.69 6.09
CA ILE A 713 -18.16 5.69 6.65
C ILE A 713 -18.31 4.59 7.70
N CYS A 714 -17.83 3.38 7.42
CA CYS A 714 -17.83 2.29 8.40
C CYS A 714 -17.06 2.66 9.68
N LEU A 715 -15.90 3.32 9.52
CA LEU A 715 -15.07 3.77 10.64
C LEU A 715 -15.76 4.89 11.44
N LEU A 716 -16.35 5.88 10.77
CA LEU A 716 -17.14 6.94 11.41
C LEU A 716 -18.32 6.35 12.18
N LEU A 717 -19.09 5.45 11.57
CA LEU A 717 -20.20 4.77 12.22
C LEU A 717 -19.74 4.00 13.46
N ALA A 718 -18.68 3.18 13.34
CA ALA A 718 -18.14 2.45 14.48
C ALA A 718 -17.70 3.37 15.63
N HIS A 719 -17.07 4.50 15.32
CA HIS A 719 -16.66 5.50 16.32
C HIS A 719 -17.86 6.20 16.97
N LYS A 720 -18.85 6.61 16.16
CA LYS A 720 -20.00 7.42 16.58
C LYS A 720 -21.05 6.60 17.34
N THR A 721 -21.30 5.35 16.92
CA THR A 721 -22.28 4.47 17.57
C THR A 721 -21.74 3.73 18.78
N ARG A 722 -20.40 3.58 18.88
CA ARG A 722 -19.73 2.89 19.99
C ARG A 722 -20.31 1.51 20.30
N GLY A 723 -20.69 0.78 19.25
CA GLY A 723 -21.22 -0.58 19.36
C GLY A 723 -22.73 -0.66 19.62
N ASP A 724 -23.46 0.46 19.66
CA ASP A 724 -24.93 0.44 19.77
C ASP A 724 -25.59 -0.26 18.57
N PHE A 725 -24.97 -0.16 17.40
CA PHE A 725 -25.40 -0.81 16.16
C PHE A 725 -24.21 -1.55 15.52
N PRO A 726 -24.41 -2.79 15.05
CA PRO A 726 -23.41 -3.50 14.26
C PRO A 726 -23.16 -2.74 12.94
N VAL A 727 -21.89 -2.69 12.55
CA VAL A 727 -21.45 -2.08 11.29
C VAL A 727 -20.73 -3.15 10.48
N MET A 728 -21.08 -3.31 9.21
CA MET A 728 -20.44 -4.25 8.30
C MET A 728 -19.93 -3.53 7.04
N LEU A 729 -18.79 -3.97 6.52
CA LEU A 729 -18.17 -3.39 5.33
C LEU A 729 -18.65 -4.13 4.08
N LEU A 730 -19.19 -3.41 3.08
CA LEU A 730 -19.45 -4.00 1.76
C LEU A 730 -18.16 -4.07 0.92
N THR A 731 -18.03 -5.13 0.13
CA THR A 731 -16.94 -5.33 -0.82
C THR A 731 -17.41 -6.13 -2.03
N ASP A 732 -16.98 -5.69 -3.22
CA ASP A 732 -17.10 -6.48 -4.45
C ASP A 732 -16.16 -7.69 -4.48
N ALA A 733 -15.38 -7.92 -3.41
CA ALA A 733 -14.49 -9.07 -3.25
C ALA A 733 -13.45 -9.22 -4.38
N GLY A 734 -13.10 -8.10 -5.03
CA GLY A 734 -12.17 -8.05 -6.16
C GLY A 734 -12.80 -8.38 -7.52
N MET A 735 -14.13 -8.48 -7.61
CA MET A 735 -14.86 -8.62 -8.88
C MET A 735 -14.78 -7.36 -9.75
N SER A 736 -14.74 -6.21 -9.10
CA SER A 736 -14.53 -4.89 -9.72
C SER A 736 -13.34 -4.21 -9.05
N ALA A 737 -12.58 -3.45 -9.83
CA ALA A 737 -11.53 -2.59 -9.28
C ALA A 737 -12.18 -1.34 -8.70
N MET A 738 -12.15 -1.22 -7.37
CA MET A 738 -12.55 -0.03 -6.63
C MET A 738 -11.35 0.91 -6.47
N ALA A 739 -11.60 2.22 -6.45
CA ALA A 739 -10.53 3.20 -6.27
C ALA A 739 -9.84 3.07 -4.90
N ASP A 740 -10.60 2.80 -3.83
CA ASP A 740 -10.02 2.54 -2.52
C ASP A 740 -9.55 1.08 -2.40
N ARG A 741 -8.25 0.92 -2.17
CA ARG A 741 -7.60 -0.39 -2.12
C ARG A 741 -8.10 -1.24 -0.95
N ARG A 742 -8.68 -0.63 0.09
CA ARG A 742 -9.30 -1.32 1.23
C ARG A 742 -10.50 -2.18 0.81
N CYS A 743 -11.11 -1.88 -0.34
CA CYS A 743 -12.30 -2.56 -0.83
C CYS A 743 -12.01 -3.68 -1.85
N ASN A 744 -10.77 -3.83 -2.33
CA ASN A 744 -10.44 -4.66 -3.50
C ASN A 744 -10.23 -6.16 -3.21
N SER A 745 -10.36 -6.62 -1.96
CA SER A 745 -10.36 -8.06 -1.66
C SER A 745 -11.04 -8.38 -0.34
N VAL A 746 -11.58 -9.60 -0.23
CA VAL A 746 -12.14 -10.14 1.03
C VAL A 746 -11.10 -10.15 2.16
N ASP A 747 -9.86 -10.47 1.82
CA ASP A 747 -8.75 -10.55 2.78
C ASP A 747 -8.41 -9.17 3.40
N VAL A 748 -8.37 -8.12 2.58
CA VAL A 748 -8.20 -6.74 3.07
C VAL A 748 -9.44 -6.29 3.88
N ALA A 749 -10.65 -6.60 3.41
CA ALA A 749 -11.89 -6.28 4.13
C ALA A 749 -11.92 -6.93 5.52
N VAL A 750 -11.53 -8.19 5.64
CA VAL A 750 -11.39 -8.91 6.92
C VAL A 750 -10.38 -8.24 7.84
N ARG A 751 -9.20 -7.85 7.33
CA ARG A 751 -8.20 -7.14 8.15
C ARG A 751 -8.74 -5.83 8.69
N LEU A 752 -9.38 -5.02 7.85
CA LEU A 752 -9.99 -3.76 8.25
C LEU A 752 -11.08 -3.96 9.30
N CYS A 753 -11.99 -4.93 9.07
CA CYS A 753 -13.07 -5.23 10.00
C CYS A 753 -12.54 -5.65 11.37
N ARG A 754 -11.54 -6.54 11.42
CA ARG A 754 -10.91 -6.96 12.67
C ARG A 754 -10.23 -5.81 13.39
N TRP A 755 -9.51 -4.97 12.65
CA TRP A 755 -8.80 -3.83 13.22
C TRP A 755 -9.77 -2.78 13.79
N ALA A 756 -10.83 -2.47 13.07
CA ALA A 756 -11.81 -1.47 13.49
C ALA A 756 -12.85 -2.01 14.49
N GLY A 757 -12.92 -3.33 14.72
CA GLY A 757 -13.94 -3.95 15.54
C GLY A 757 -15.32 -3.94 14.90
N LEU A 758 -15.39 -4.03 13.56
CA LEU A 758 -16.64 -4.13 12.82
C LEU A 758 -17.28 -5.51 13.01
N ALA A 759 -18.59 -5.60 12.80
CA ALA A 759 -19.37 -6.82 12.99
C ALA A 759 -19.10 -7.87 11.90
N GLY A 760 -18.76 -7.45 10.68
CA GLY A 760 -18.51 -8.38 9.59
C GLY A 760 -18.36 -7.76 8.21
N VAL A 761 -18.40 -8.62 7.19
CA VAL A 761 -18.22 -8.29 5.77
C VAL A 761 -19.48 -8.66 5.00
N VAL A 762 -19.92 -7.78 4.11
CA VAL A 762 -20.94 -8.05 3.09
C VAL A 762 -20.22 -8.19 1.75
N SER A 763 -20.15 -9.39 1.20
CA SER A 763 -19.35 -9.69 0.01
C SER A 763 -20.22 -9.91 -1.22
N HIS A 764 -19.76 -9.53 -2.42
CA HIS A 764 -20.35 -10.08 -3.64
C HIS A 764 -20.29 -11.62 -3.59
N VAL A 765 -21.37 -12.28 -3.99
CA VAL A 765 -21.56 -13.73 -3.85
C VAL A 765 -20.60 -14.55 -4.71
N GLY A 766 -20.16 -14.03 -5.86
CA GLY A 766 -19.33 -14.75 -6.84
C GLY A 766 -18.13 -15.49 -6.24
N PRO A 767 -17.18 -14.80 -5.58
CA PRO A 767 -16.02 -15.45 -4.95
C PRO A 767 -16.38 -16.42 -3.81
N ILE A 768 -17.47 -16.14 -3.08
CA ILE A 768 -17.96 -16.99 -1.99
C ILE A 768 -18.52 -18.31 -2.54
N ALA A 769 -19.34 -18.25 -3.59
CA ALA A 769 -19.93 -19.41 -4.25
C ALA A 769 -18.86 -20.32 -4.88
N GLN A 770 -17.77 -19.75 -5.39
CA GLN A 770 -16.68 -20.51 -6.02
C GLN A 770 -15.83 -21.29 -5.02
N SER A 771 -15.72 -20.84 -3.75
CA SER A 771 -14.83 -21.49 -2.79
C SER A 771 -15.28 -21.33 -1.33
N PRO A 772 -15.55 -22.45 -0.62
CA PRO A 772 -15.86 -22.41 0.82
C PRO A 772 -14.71 -21.86 1.66
N ARG A 773 -13.47 -21.87 1.14
CA ARG A 773 -12.29 -21.34 1.84
C ARG A 773 -12.39 -19.82 2.04
N VAL A 774 -13.03 -19.10 1.12
CA VAL A 774 -13.22 -17.65 1.22
C VAL A 774 -14.25 -17.34 2.31
N ALA A 775 -15.34 -18.10 2.40
CA ALA A 775 -16.28 -17.99 3.52
C ALA A 775 -15.61 -18.34 4.87
N ALA A 776 -14.80 -19.40 4.90
CA ALA A 776 -14.07 -19.81 6.09
C ALA A 776 -13.03 -18.76 6.55
N LEU A 777 -12.43 -17.99 5.62
CA LEU A 777 -11.53 -16.89 5.92
C LEU A 777 -12.23 -15.81 6.77
N VAL A 778 -13.47 -15.45 6.46
CA VAL A 778 -14.22 -14.44 7.25
C VAL A 778 -14.56 -15.01 8.62
N ARG A 779 -15.16 -16.22 8.64
CA ARG A 779 -15.65 -16.85 9.87
C ARG A 779 -14.56 -17.19 10.89
N ARG A 780 -13.38 -17.66 10.45
CA ARG A 780 -12.28 -18.00 11.38
C ARG A 780 -11.80 -16.79 12.20
N HIS A 781 -12.15 -15.58 11.77
CA HIS A 781 -11.83 -14.34 12.45
C HIS A 781 -12.97 -13.79 13.33
N GLY A 782 -14.05 -14.56 13.50
CA GLY A 782 -15.19 -14.20 14.34
C GLY A 782 -16.07 -13.10 13.73
N LEU A 783 -15.96 -12.88 12.42
CA LEU A 783 -16.73 -11.89 11.67
C LEU A 783 -17.96 -12.54 11.03
N ALA A 784 -19.04 -11.78 10.97
CA ALA A 784 -20.23 -12.13 10.18
C ALA A 784 -19.92 -12.09 8.69
N LEU A 785 -20.57 -12.98 7.94
CA LEU A 785 -20.54 -12.97 6.48
C LEU A 785 -21.95 -12.85 5.91
N ALA A 786 -22.20 -11.71 5.25
CA ALA A 786 -23.36 -11.52 4.41
C ALA A 786 -22.95 -11.53 2.92
N THR A 787 -23.89 -11.83 2.03
CA THR A 787 -23.65 -11.75 0.58
C THR A 787 -24.74 -10.98 -0.16
N TYR A 788 -24.37 -10.41 -1.31
CA TYR A 788 -25.28 -9.85 -2.31
C TYR A 788 -24.87 -10.28 -3.73
N GLY A 789 -25.72 -9.99 -4.73
CA GLY A 789 -25.46 -10.23 -6.15
C GLY A 789 -26.35 -11.33 -6.75
N ASP A 790 -26.30 -11.47 -8.07
CA ASP A 790 -27.31 -12.23 -8.82
C ASP A 790 -27.47 -13.69 -8.40
N LEU A 791 -26.39 -14.35 -7.95
CA LEU A 791 -26.45 -15.74 -7.51
C LEU A 791 -27.28 -15.93 -6.24
N ASN A 792 -27.56 -14.86 -5.46
CA ASN A 792 -28.45 -14.93 -4.32
C ASN A 792 -29.93 -15.13 -4.70
N ASN A 793 -30.25 -14.96 -5.98
CA ASN A 793 -31.58 -15.21 -6.52
C ASN A 793 -31.79 -16.66 -6.99
N LEU A 794 -30.75 -17.51 -6.90
CA LEU A 794 -30.77 -18.90 -7.34
C LEU A 794 -30.83 -19.84 -6.12
N PRO A 795 -31.89 -20.65 -5.94
CA PRO A 795 -32.05 -21.52 -4.77
C PRO A 795 -30.84 -22.42 -4.48
N GLU A 796 -30.22 -22.98 -5.51
CA GLU A 796 -29.03 -23.84 -5.40
C GLU A 796 -27.82 -23.09 -4.83
N HIS A 797 -27.66 -21.81 -5.17
CA HIS A 797 -26.58 -20.98 -4.65
C HIS A 797 -26.87 -20.49 -3.23
N VAL A 798 -28.13 -20.24 -2.89
CA VAL A 798 -28.54 -19.94 -1.51
C VAL A 798 -28.24 -21.12 -0.59
N GLN A 799 -28.60 -22.34 -1.00
CA GLN A 799 -28.29 -23.57 -0.26
C GLN A 799 -26.78 -23.83 -0.14
N LEU A 800 -26.03 -23.57 -1.21
CA LEU A 800 -24.56 -23.67 -1.19
C LEU A 800 -23.95 -22.72 -0.16
N GLN A 801 -24.42 -21.47 -0.13
CA GLN A 801 -23.97 -20.45 0.82
C GLN A 801 -24.28 -20.83 2.27
N GLN A 802 -25.46 -21.40 2.52
CA GLN A 802 -25.83 -21.95 3.82
C GLN A 802 -24.87 -23.06 4.25
N ALA A 803 -24.53 -23.99 3.35
CA ALA A 803 -23.54 -25.04 3.62
C ALA A 803 -22.13 -24.46 3.90
N TYR A 804 -21.78 -23.33 3.30
CA TYR A 804 -20.51 -22.63 3.54
C TYR A 804 -20.54 -21.78 4.81
N GLY A 805 -21.69 -21.68 5.48
CA GLY A 805 -21.91 -20.93 6.71
C GLY A 805 -22.04 -19.43 6.51
N VAL A 806 -22.59 -18.98 5.38
CA VAL A 806 -22.99 -17.58 5.20
C VAL A 806 -24.12 -17.25 6.19
N ASP A 807 -23.97 -16.15 6.93
CA ASP A 807 -24.93 -15.74 7.96
C ASP A 807 -26.16 -15.05 7.36
N VAL A 808 -25.98 -14.27 6.30
CA VAL A 808 -27.05 -13.49 5.66
C VAL A 808 -26.95 -13.54 4.12
N VAL A 809 -28.07 -13.79 3.46
CA VAL A 809 -28.23 -13.71 2.01
C VAL A 809 -29.15 -12.54 1.68
N ILE A 810 -28.63 -11.51 1.04
CA ILE A 810 -29.40 -10.35 0.54
C ILE A 810 -29.84 -10.67 -0.89
N ALA A 811 -31.15 -10.77 -1.12
CA ALA A 811 -31.70 -11.29 -2.37
C ALA A 811 -32.84 -10.41 -2.93
N ASP A 812 -32.97 -10.40 -4.26
CA ASP A 812 -34.10 -9.82 -4.97
C ASP A 812 -35.30 -10.75 -5.01
N ASP A 813 -35.07 -12.06 -5.26
CA ASP A 813 -36.12 -13.09 -5.16
C ASP A 813 -36.27 -13.55 -3.70
N VAL A 814 -36.88 -12.68 -2.90
CA VAL A 814 -37.11 -12.89 -1.46
C VAL A 814 -37.77 -14.24 -1.18
N ARG A 815 -38.82 -14.61 -1.92
CA ARG A 815 -39.56 -15.85 -1.69
C ARG A 815 -38.73 -17.08 -2.09
N GLY A 816 -38.02 -16.98 -3.21
CA GLY A 816 -37.12 -18.04 -3.66
C GLY A 816 -36.02 -18.30 -2.64
N ALA A 817 -35.36 -17.25 -2.15
CA ALA A 817 -34.32 -17.35 -1.13
C ALA A 817 -34.85 -17.91 0.20
N LEU A 818 -36.01 -17.43 0.68
CA LEU A 818 -36.64 -17.95 1.91
C LEU A 818 -36.99 -19.44 1.78
N ALA A 819 -37.57 -19.84 0.64
CA ALA A 819 -37.88 -21.24 0.39
C ALA A 819 -36.62 -22.11 0.30
N ALA A 820 -35.54 -21.59 -0.30
CA ALA A 820 -34.27 -22.30 -0.43
C ALA A 820 -33.60 -22.54 0.94
N VAL A 821 -33.57 -21.53 1.80
CA VAL A 821 -33.07 -21.64 3.18
C VAL A 821 -33.92 -22.63 3.98
N ALA A 822 -35.25 -22.53 3.91
CA ALA A 822 -36.16 -23.40 4.65
C ALA A 822 -36.10 -24.87 4.18
N ALA A 823 -35.81 -25.13 2.91
CA ALA A 823 -35.69 -26.49 2.37
C ALA A 823 -34.42 -27.23 2.81
N ALA A 824 -33.41 -26.50 3.30
CA ALA A 824 -32.16 -27.05 3.79
C ALA A 824 -32.13 -27.28 5.31
N GLU A 825 -33.13 -26.73 6.04
CA GLU A 825 -33.40 -27.03 7.47
C GLU A 825 -34.25 -28.29 7.62
#